data_AF-A0A078KM01-F1
#
_entry.id   AF-A0A078KM01-F1
#
_cell.length_a   1.000
_cell.length_b   1.000
_cell.length_c   1.000
_cell.angle_alpha   90.00
_cell.angle_beta   90.00
_cell.angle_gamma   90.00
#
_symmetry.space_group_name_H-M   'P 1'
#
loop_
_entity.id
_entity.type
_entity.pdbx_description
1 polymer ?
#
loop_
_entity_poly.entity_id
_entity_poly.type
_entity_poly.pdbx_seq_one_letter_code
_entity_poly.pdbx_strand_id
1 'polypeptide(L)'
;MIALFLTIVIVFSAYGQKAAAATSNTTSSEHISEYVGDGYKVTFQVTSSWSGAYNASITITNTGKTTIEDWCIEFPLQQKIQNIWNAIILKHENNLYTIKNDGNTRDIPVGKSISFGFQCKGEFTTFPDKYTMLGETAIVSTQNYDVSFKVMSDWGTGFIGQITITNKTDKAIEGWTLSFDANYNIDNIWNAYILSHEGTHYVLHNAGYNAIIEPHQSVTIGFQVNRGSSSDQIQNSSLTQIVFDKKDVSITIDNSNFEYSEKNHFYVVSNQLIKISGTLQNADTVDTLEYKITSITGRVISHGQISVAEAWSFAGFNLMYGTNTVTITATDRQGNKTVKSEQLYNTNIKNMGNLIDDTNTTTDLLAQDSDNDNLCDFVEGVIGTDPFKEDSDGNGKNDDVDDADGDGVSNKAEIEYYTNPITKDTDEDGLLDGEELYKYQTDPCKSDTDGDGASDKWEIEHNYDPLVKNNSFSASTSITVNDKIENVSVRIEGSDGSAAESLKISTVNNILFNQSVPGYIGDCTEFYANGTFESATVSYTLDESLFNDSSFVPTLYYFNESTQLLEEVPDQELTGNVVSATLPHFSKYILLNKTEFDNSWNYDLLYDEDGEDNFKGIDVVFAIDSSGSMSYNDSNNVRKTVTKNFFDHFTNDDRAAIVDFDNWAYVVTPFTSDKSTLEKAVDKIDSYGGTNLSSAISAGIDLFTSSSYKNDGHAKYIILLTDGEGDYSNIYTEEAQREGITIFTVGLGDEVSVDLLKDIATGTGGQYYHADEADKLYGIFDTIADKTDLYKDSDNDGLRDYYEKEMNNGNLRLGTGVKLTGLNYLNADSDDDNLLDGEEIQVLKVGERVYVYMKSNPASADTDGDGLLDGSAKIINNKKVAPKDPDPLYPNGPIGIWQAQFEREESGNIPTKYGDYAPIKLDLSIFTTLGARILWFKYDDHKEALHSQVSTWQSIGGYNDFYDRAFQIGTLGDMDKVKFPYTDSASGKQYIIWAWKGNYLNLGSGAEIGLYQKPHKLPIVNIEQWDVSSIRLPMTLNLYNYYGSDDIENIFSWAPEEAQWWITGFNPDYMFPDHRLMVSLGSIDYAGYPDLYNGLKNAVEKDNTIKDYMIFDEDGHTVWFIWWNNYIYNSGYKEHMD
;
A
#
# COMPACT_ATOMS: atom_id res chain seq x y z
N MET A 1 -10.76 -21.53 11.68
CA MET A 1 -10.86 -23.00 11.69
C MET A 1 -11.34 -23.55 13.05
N ILE A 2 -12.52 -23.13 13.52
CA ILE A 2 -13.22 -23.72 14.69
C ILE A 2 -14.67 -23.93 14.26
N ALA A 3 -14.87 -24.80 13.27
CA ALA A 3 -16.20 -25.21 12.81
C ALA A 3 -16.36 -26.74 12.73
N LEU A 4 -15.29 -27.53 12.94
CA LEU A 4 -15.33 -28.98 12.70
C LEU A 4 -15.41 -29.88 13.95
N PHE A 5 -15.44 -29.35 15.18
CA PHE A 5 -15.40 -30.20 16.40
C PHE A 5 -16.67 -30.19 17.26
N LEU A 6 -17.79 -29.67 16.75
CA LEU A 6 -19.07 -29.61 17.47
C LEU A 6 -20.13 -30.56 16.90
N THR A 7 -19.70 -31.75 16.47
CA THR A 7 -20.59 -32.87 16.23
C THR A 7 -20.05 -34.09 16.97
N ILE A 8 -20.89 -34.70 17.80
CA ILE A 8 -20.65 -35.94 18.58
C ILE A 8 -20.18 -35.70 20.03
N VAL A 9 -21.09 -35.16 20.83
CA VAL A 9 -21.31 -35.63 22.21
C VAL A 9 -22.50 -36.61 22.15
N ILE A 10 -22.46 -37.66 22.97
CA ILE A 10 -23.48 -38.71 23.23
C ILE A 10 -23.29 -40.03 22.45
N VAL A 11 -22.28 -40.83 22.83
CA VAL A 11 -22.32 -42.31 22.79
C VAL A 11 -21.50 -42.88 23.97
N PHE A 12 -22.21 -43.39 24.98
CA PHE A 12 -21.80 -44.25 26.12
C PHE A 12 -20.92 -43.72 27.28
N SER A 13 -21.64 -43.38 28.36
CA SER A 13 -21.24 -43.61 29.75
C SER A 13 -21.36 -45.09 30.14
N ALA A 14 -20.33 -45.72 30.75
CA ALA A 14 -20.47 -46.81 31.73
C ALA A 14 -19.12 -47.41 32.21
N TYR A 15 -18.86 -47.32 33.54
CA TYR A 15 -18.05 -48.23 34.40
C TYR A 15 -16.52 -48.34 34.13
N GLY A 16 -15.61 -48.37 35.12
CA GLY A 16 -15.72 -48.35 36.58
C GLY A 16 -14.33 -48.47 37.27
N GLN A 17 -14.27 -47.97 38.51
CA GLN A 17 -13.39 -48.29 39.66
C GLN A 17 -11.85 -48.46 39.57
N LYS A 18 -11.22 -47.64 40.43
CA LYS A 18 -10.21 -47.90 41.49
C LYS A 18 -8.73 -48.16 41.14
N ALA A 19 -7.93 -47.53 42.01
CA ALA A 19 -6.49 -47.47 42.08
C ALA A 19 -5.77 -48.77 42.51
N ALA A 20 -4.50 -48.80 42.11
CA ALA A 20 -3.31 -49.35 42.76
C ALA A 20 -3.25 -50.86 43.08
N ALA A 21 -2.26 -51.53 42.48
CA ALA A 21 -1.29 -52.33 43.24
C ALA A 21 -0.08 -52.69 42.37
N ALA A 22 1.10 -52.37 42.89
CA ALA A 22 2.37 -52.96 42.48
C ALA A 22 2.38 -54.47 42.81
N THR A 23 2.97 -55.28 41.92
CA THR A 23 3.40 -56.63 42.25
C THR A 23 4.87 -56.62 42.64
N SER A 24 5.11 -56.85 43.92
CA SER A 24 6.39 -57.26 44.47
C SER A 24 6.66 -58.74 44.17
N ASN A 25 7.94 -59.11 44.07
CA ASN A 25 8.40 -60.44 44.42
C ASN A 25 9.45 -60.32 45.54
N THR A 26 9.20 -61.15 46.55
CA THR A 26 9.77 -61.22 47.91
C THR A 26 11.18 -61.83 47.95
N THR A 27 11.97 -61.47 48.96
CA THR A 27 12.46 -62.43 49.98
C THR A 27 13.09 -61.72 51.18
N SER A 28 12.90 -62.35 52.34
CA SER A 28 13.12 -61.86 53.69
C SER A 28 14.55 -62.01 54.21
N SER A 29 15.12 -60.95 54.78
CA SER A 29 15.86 -60.93 56.07
C SER A 29 16.54 -59.57 56.26
N GLU A 30 16.34 -58.96 57.43
CA GLU A 30 16.91 -57.69 57.90
C GLU A 30 16.29 -56.42 57.31
N HIS A 31 15.60 -55.65 58.15
CA HIS A 31 15.14 -54.30 57.80
C HIS A 31 16.34 -53.35 57.73
N ILE A 32 17.13 -53.46 56.65
CA ILE A 32 18.29 -52.61 56.34
C ILE A 32 18.06 -51.90 54.99
N SER A 33 18.44 -50.62 54.89
CA SER A 33 18.60 -49.92 53.62
C SER A 33 19.98 -49.28 53.51
N GLU A 34 20.47 -49.14 52.27
CA GLU A 34 21.67 -48.37 51.96
C GLU A 34 21.32 -47.22 51.00
N TYR A 35 21.92 -46.07 51.24
CA TYR A 35 21.86 -44.89 50.37
C TYR A 35 23.30 -44.46 50.04
N VAL A 36 23.58 -44.23 48.76
CA VAL A 36 24.87 -43.73 48.29
C VAL A 36 24.68 -42.29 47.86
N GLY A 37 25.28 -41.36 48.61
CA GLY A 37 25.39 -39.96 48.26
C GLY A 37 26.75 -39.65 47.62
N ASP A 38 26.94 -38.39 47.21
CA ASP A 38 28.23 -37.95 46.70
C ASP A 38 29.28 -37.90 47.82
N GLY A 39 30.23 -38.82 47.79
CA GLY A 39 31.30 -38.92 48.79
C GLY A 39 30.91 -39.55 50.13
N TYR A 40 29.70 -40.09 50.30
CA TYR A 40 29.31 -40.82 51.52
C TYR A 40 28.28 -41.93 51.25
N LYS A 41 28.25 -42.91 52.15
CA LYS A 41 27.25 -43.97 52.15
C LYS A 41 26.56 -44.02 53.51
N VAL A 42 25.24 -44.12 53.51
CA VAL A 42 24.41 -44.24 54.71
C VAL A 42 23.76 -45.61 54.75
N THR A 43 23.85 -46.29 55.88
CA THR A 43 23.16 -47.56 56.14
C THR A 43 22.17 -47.37 57.28
N PHE A 44 20.87 -47.55 57.02
CA PHE A 44 19.81 -47.52 58.03
C PHE A 44 19.42 -48.94 58.38
N GLN A 45 19.42 -49.29 59.67
CA GLN A 45 19.01 -50.61 60.15
C GLN A 45 18.01 -50.48 61.28
N VAL A 46 16.85 -51.13 61.17
CA VAL A 46 15.96 -51.35 62.33
C VAL A 46 16.57 -52.48 63.17
N THR A 47 17.00 -52.16 64.40
CA THR A 47 17.74 -53.06 65.27
C THR A 47 16.83 -53.91 66.17
N SER A 48 15.65 -53.40 66.51
CA SER A 48 14.61 -54.13 67.26
C SER A 48 13.26 -53.43 67.14
N SER A 49 12.14 -54.16 67.13
CA SER A 49 10.79 -53.60 67.13
C SER A 49 9.85 -54.33 68.10
N TRP A 50 8.84 -53.62 68.60
CA TRP A 50 7.75 -54.16 69.42
C TRP A 50 6.48 -53.33 69.18
N SER A 51 5.34 -53.80 69.69
CA SER A 51 4.05 -53.15 69.43
C SER A 51 4.08 -51.67 69.85
N GLY A 52 4.02 -50.77 68.87
CA GLY A 52 4.00 -49.32 69.05
C GLY A 52 5.35 -48.59 69.09
N ALA A 53 6.50 -49.25 68.89
CA ALA A 53 7.81 -48.58 68.77
C ALA A 53 8.93 -49.48 68.19
N TYR A 54 10.00 -48.86 67.71
CA TYR A 54 11.21 -49.57 67.26
C TYR A 54 12.49 -48.79 67.60
N ASN A 55 13.61 -49.50 67.67
CA ASN A 55 14.94 -48.92 67.68
C ASN A 55 15.57 -49.09 66.30
N ALA A 56 16.30 -48.08 65.84
CA ALA A 56 17.07 -48.12 64.62
C ALA A 56 18.47 -47.52 64.83
N SER A 57 19.38 -47.83 63.91
CA SER A 57 20.71 -47.26 63.83
C SER A 57 20.98 -46.78 62.41
N ILE A 58 21.63 -45.62 62.30
CA ILE A 58 22.17 -45.10 61.06
C ILE A 58 23.69 -45.12 61.15
N THR A 59 24.34 -45.68 60.13
CA THR A 59 25.79 -45.67 59.96
C THR A 59 26.14 -44.80 58.76
N ILE A 60 26.96 -43.77 58.97
CA ILE A 60 27.49 -42.90 57.92
C ILE A 60 28.92 -43.32 57.64
N THR A 61 29.23 -43.62 56.38
CA THR A 61 30.57 -43.98 55.90
C THR A 61 31.05 -42.92 54.93
N ASN A 62 32.23 -42.35 55.18
CA ASN A 62 32.87 -41.45 54.23
C ASN A 62 33.48 -42.27 53.08
N THR A 63 32.95 -42.08 51.87
CA THR A 63 33.43 -42.74 50.64
C THR A 63 34.14 -41.77 49.69
N GLY A 64 34.24 -40.49 50.07
CA GLY A 64 34.84 -39.42 49.30
C GLY A 64 36.35 -39.36 49.42
N LYS A 65 36.92 -38.25 48.94
CA LYS A 65 38.39 -38.04 48.88
C LYS A 65 38.93 -37.21 50.05
N THR A 66 38.06 -36.54 50.79
CA THR A 66 38.39 -35.67 51.93
C THR A 66 37.58 -36.09 53.16
N THR A 67 38.03 -35.70 54.35
CA THR A 67 37.29 -35.91 55.60
C THR A 67 35.92 -35.21 55.53
N ILE A 68 34.86 -35.85 56.02
CA ILE A 68 33.57 -35.17 56.28
C ILE A 68 33.71 -34.52 57.65
N GLU A 69 33.78 -33.20 57.67
CA GLU A 69 34.00 -32.40 58.88
C GLU A 69 32.66 -32.06 59.54
N ASP A 70 32.64 -32.10 60.88
CA ASP A 70 31.50 -31.72 61.72
C ASP A 70 30.12 -32.19 61.21
N TRP A 71 30.01 -33.49 60.93
CA TRP A 71 28.90 -34.02 60.13
C TRP A 71 27.53 -33.64 60.69
N CYS A 72 26.64 -33.28 59.78
CA CYS A 72 25.22 -33.03 60.01
C CYS A 72 24.47 -33.69 58.85
N ILE A 73 23.45 -34.48 59.15
CA ILE A 73 22.71 -35.24 58.14
C ILE A 73 21.21 -35.01 58.27
N GLU A 74 20.57 -34.83 57.13
CA GLU A 74 19.14 -34.63 57.02
C GLU A 74 18.47 -35.79 56.29
N PHE A 75 17.34 -36.27 56.81
CA PHE A 75 16.55 -37.32 56.15
C PHE A 75 15.08 -37.30 56.61
N PRO A 76 14.13 -37.68 55.73
CA PRO A 76 12.73 -37.77 56.09
C PRO A 76 12.43 -39.03 56.89
N LEU A 77 11.68 -38.92 57.99
CA LEU A 77 11.17 -40.03 58.77
C LEU A 77 9.75 -39.74 59.27
N GLN A 78 8.79 -40.56 58.86
CA GLN A 78 7.38 -40.40 59.26
C GLN A 78 7.15 -40.61 60.76
N GLN A 79 7.89 -41.53 61.38
CA GLN A 79 7.74 -41.83 62.81
C GLN A 79 8.56 -40.88 63.66
N LYS A 80 7.95 -40.45 64.78
CA LYS A 80 8.60 -39.52 65.70
C LYS A 80 9.72 -40.21 66.50
N ILE A 81 10.94 -39.68 66.41
CA ILE A 81 12.07 -40.05 67.29
C ILE A 81 11.77 -39.62 68.73
N GLN A 82 11.79 -40.57 69.66
CA GLN A 82 11.59 -40.35 71.10
C GLN A 82 12.91 -40.15 71.84
N ASN A 83 13.93 -40.95 71.52
CA ASN A 83 15.24 -40.92 72.15
C ASN A 83 16.31 -41.11 71.07
N ILE A 84 17.46 -40.45 71.21
CA ILE A 84 18.63 -40.56 70.32
C ILE A 84 19.90 -40.68 71.16
N TRP A 85 20.90 -41.41 70.66
CA TRP A 85 22.22 -41.55 71.28
C TRP A 85 23.34 -41.50 70.23
N ASN A 86 24.50 -41.02 70.66
CA ASN A 86 25.68 -40.71 69.82
C ASN A 86 25.44 -39.63 68.74
N ALA A 87 24.36 -38.86 68.89
CA ALA A 87 23.97 -37.74 68.04
C ALA A 87 22.92 -36.88 68.77
N ILE A 88 22.67 -35.67 68.25
CA ILE A 88 21.63 -34.76 68.72
C ILE A 88 20.65 -34.41 67.59
N ILE A 89 19.37 -34.23 67.93
CA ILE A 89 18.38 -33.69 66.99
C ILE A 89 18.56 -32.17 66.98
N LEU A 90 19.00 -31.64 65.85
CA LEU A 90 19.25 -30.20 65.67
C LEU A 90 17.96 -29.49 65.24
N LYS A 91 17.19 -30.12 64.35
CA LYS A 91 15.89 -29.60 63.86
C LYS A 91 14.95 -30.75 63.47
N HIS A 92 13.64 -30.54 63.60
CA HIS A 92 12.61 -31.46 63.09
C HIS A 92 11.35 -30.70 62.65
N GLU A 93 11.09 -30.67 61.35
CA GLU A 93 9.94 -29.99 60.72
C GLU A 93 9.42 -30.84 59.55
N ASN A 94 8.09 -30.93 59.36
CA ASN A 94 7.47 -31.65 58.23
C ASN A 94 7.99 -33.08 57.98
N ASN A 95 8.22 -33.86 59.05
CA ASN A 95 8.81 -35.21 59.03
C ASN A 95 10.27 -35.26 58.53
N LEU A 96 10.94 -34.13 58.38
CA LEU A 96 12.36 -34.03 58.04
C LEU A 96 13.19 -33.84 59.32
N TYR A 97 14.12 -34.75 59.58
CA TYR A 97 15.00 -34.71 60.74
C TYR A 97 16.39 -34.24 60.33
N THR A 98 16.88 -33.19 60.99
CA THR A 98 18.28 -32.75 60.90
C THR A 98 19.02 -33.24 62.15
N ILE A 99 19.94 -34.18 61.95
CA ILE A 99 20.69 -34.85 63.02
C ILE A 99 22.16 -34.45 62.93
N LYS A 100 22.73 -33.97 64.04
CA LYS A 100 24.14 -33.58 64.12
C LYS A 100 24.89 -34.46 65.11
N ASN A 101 26.20 -34.57 64.91
CA ASN A 101 27.10 -35.20 65.86
C ASN A 101 26.97 -34.60 67.28
N ASP A 102 27.25 -35.41 68.31
CA ASP A 102 27.17 -35.01 69.73
C ASP A 102 28.47 -34.39 70.27
N GLY A 103 29.43 -34.12 69.39
CA GLY A 103 30.75 -33.60 69.71
C GLY A 103 31.85 -34.63 69.95
N ASN A 104 31.55 -35.92 70.18
CA ASN A 104 32.57 -36.97 70.37
C ASN A 104 32.92 -37.71 69.08
N THR A 105 32.12 -37.54 68.03
CA THR A 105 32.24 -38.21 66.73
C THR A 105 32.23 -37.21 65.57
N ARG A 106 32.81 -36.01 65.76
CA ARG A 106 32.68 -34.83 64.87
C ARG A 106 33.05 -35.09 63.41
N ASP A 107 34.21 -35.69 63.18
CA ASP A 107 34.75 -35.87 61.83
C ASP A 107 34.71 -37.34 61.42
N ILE A 108 34.45 -37.58 60.13
CA ILE A 108 34.48 -38.92 59.53
C ILE A 108 35.63 -38.95 58.51
N PRO A 109 36.81 -39.48 58.88
CA PRO A 109 37.93 -39.60 57.95
C PRO A 109 37.59 -40.48 56.75
N VAL A 110 38.32 -40.29 55.64
CA VAL A 110 38.14 -41.05 54.40
C VAL A 110 38.17 -42.57 54.68
N GLY A 111 37.12 -43.27 54.23
CA GLY A 111 36.97 -44.72 54.40
C GLY A 111 36.59 -45.17 55.81
N LYS A 112 36.29 -44.25 56.74
CA LYS A 112 35.80 -44.56 58.09
C LYS A 112 34.29 -44.38 58.18
N SER A 113 33.72 -44.96 59.23
CA SER A 113 32.29 -44.89 59.50
C SER A 113 32.02 -44.51 60.94
N ILE A 114 30.93 -43.78 61.15
CA ILE A 114 30.34 -43.51 62.47
C ILE A 114 28.90 -44.03 62.49
N SER A 115 28.37 -44.32 63.67
CA SER A 115 26.99 -44.76 63.81
C SER A 115 26.31 -44.07 64.99
N PHE A 116 25.07 -43.64 64.77
CA PHE A 116 24.17 -43.20 65.83
C PHE A 116 22.92 -44.07 65.85
N GLY A 117 22.20 -44.07 66.96
CA GLY A 117 20.97 -44.84 67.11
C GLY A 117 19.86 -44.04 67.75
N PHE A 118 18.63 -44.46 67.50
CA PHE A 118 17.45 -43.79 68.01
C PHE A 118 16.27 -44.76 68.18
N GLN A 119 15.32 -44.36 69.01
CA GLN A 119 14.05 -45.03 69.24
C GLN A 119 12.92 -44.20 68.67
N CYS A 120 12.03 -44.81 67.88
CA CYS A 120 10.86 -44.16 67.31
C CYS A 120 9.56 -44.67 67.94
N LYS A 121 8.56 -43.79 68.03
CA LYS A 121 7.18 -44.13 68.38
C LYS A 121 6.38 -44.48 67.12
N GLY A 122 5.68 -45.61 67.14
CA GLY A 122 4.90 -46.14 66.03
C GLY A 122 5.58 -47.33 65.35
N GLU A 123 4.82 -48.08 64.56
CA GLU A 123 5.35 -49.18 63.74
C GLU A 123 6.21 -48.61 62.61
N PHE A 124 7.33 -49.25 62.31
CA PHE A 124 8.16 -48.91 61.15
C PHE A 124 7.39 -49.14 59.86
N THR A 125 7.32 -48.14 58.97
CA THR A 125 6.60 -48.22 57.70
C THR A 125 7.56 -48.35 56.52
N THR A 126 8.44 -47.37 56.33
CA THR A 126 9.34 -47.28 55.18
C THR A 126 10.68 -46.66 55.59
N PHE A 127 11.73 -46.97 54.82
CA PHE A 127 12.99 -46.28 54.94
C PHE A 127 12.90 -44.86 54.35
N PRO A 128 13.71 -43.92 54.85
CA PRO A 128 13.98 -42.67 54.14
C PRO A 128 14.50 -42.97 52.73
N ASP A 129 13.97 -42.25 51.75
CA ASP A 129 14.35 -42.35 50.33
C ASP A 129 15.57 -41.49 49.97
N LYS A 130 15.88 -40.49 50.80
CA LYS A 130 17.03 -39.60 50.64
C LYS A 130 17.70 -39.28 51.99
N TYR A 131 19.03 -39.17 51.95
CA TYR A 131 19.82 -38.59 53.01
C TYR A 131 20.66 -37.46 52.41
N THR A 132 20.74 -36.33 53.10
CA THR A 132 21.52 -35.16 52.66
C THR A 132 22.54 -34.84 53.72
N MET A 133 23.84 -34.93 53.39
CA MET A 133 24.89 -34.37 54.24
C MET A 133 24.82 -32.83 54.15
N LEU A 134 24.67 -32.17 55.30
CA LEU A 134 24.65 -30.71 55.44
C LEU A 134 25.97 -30.21 56.00
N GLY A 135 26.30 -28.96 55.65
CA GLY A 135 27.53 -28.29 56.08
C GLY A 135 28.25 -27.69 54.89
N GLU A 136 28.04 -26.40 54.65
CA GLU A 136 28.77 -25.64 53.63
C GLU A 136 29.78 -24.71 54.29
N THR A 137 30.97 -24.59 53.70
CA THR A 137 31.95 -23.61 54.13
C THR A 137 31.50 -22.22 53.67
N ALA A 138 31.09 -21.38 54.62
CA ALA A 138 30.76 -19.98 54.38
C ALA A 138 31.88 -19.06 54.89
N ILE A 139 32.17 -18.01 54.12
CA ILE A 139 33.06 -16.93 54.60
C ILE A 139 32.36 -16.21 55.74
N VAL A 140 33.05 -16.09 56.88
CA VAL A 140 32.59 -15.24 57.97
C VAL A 140 32.89 -13.80 57.57
N SER A 141 31.86 -12.94 57.58
CA SER A 141 32.05 -11.51 57.31
C SER A 141 33.12 -10.92 58.24
N THR A 142 34.01 -10.08 57.70
CA THR A 142 35.10 -9.44 58.45
C THR A 142 34.62 -8.53 59.58
N GLN A 143 33.34 -8.15 59.61
CA GLN A 143 32.76 -7.41 60.74
C GLN A 143 32.43 -8.31 61.95
N ASN A 144 32.36 -9.63 61.73
CA ASN A 144 31.85 -10.60 62.70
C ASN A 144 32.95 -11.28 63.52
N TYR A 145 34.22 -11.04 63.22
CA TYR A 145 35.35 -11.58 63.98
C TYR A 145 36.54 -10.62 63.98
N ASP A 146 37.47 -10.79 64.92
CA ASP A 146 38.78 -10.12 64.94
C ASP A 146 39.90 -11.17 64.97
N VAL A 147 41.02 -10.92 64.26
CA VAL A 147 42.24 -11.76 64.30
C VAL A 147 43.41 -10.91 64.76
N SER A 148 44.18 -11.42 65.72
CA SER A 148 45.36 -10.73 66.26
C SER A 148 46.59 -11.63 66.31
N PHE A 149 47.77 -11.07 66.06
CA PHE A 149 49.05 -11.77 66.08
C PHE A 149 50.00 -11.18 67.13
N LYS A 150 50.71 -12.04 67.87
CA LYS A 150 51.66 -11.65 68.92
C LYS A 150 52.88 -12.56 68.96
N VAL A 151 54.07 -11.97 69.04
CA VAL A 151 55.33 -12.69 69.28
C VAL A 151 55.51 -12.88 70.80
N MET A 152 55.74 -14.12 71.22
CA MET A 152 55.83 -14.51 72.62
C MET A 152 57.28 -14.67 73.09
N SER A 153 58.18 -15.11 72.21
CA SER A 153 59.62 -15.23 72.47
C SER A 153 60.39 -15.14 71.16
N ASP A 154 61.57 -14.52 71.16
CA ASP A 154 62.41 -14.31 69.97
C ASP A 154 63.89 -14.43 70.35
N TRP A 155 64.65 -15.20 69.56
CA TRP A 155 66.10 -15.40 69.73
C TRP A 155 66.91 -14.95 68.50
N GLY A 156 66.34 -14.06 67.68
CA GLY A 156 66.98 -13.33 66.58
C GLY A 156 67.13 -14.12 65.28
N THR A 157 67.08 -15.44 65.34
CA THR A 157 67.05 -16.32 64.14
C THR A 157 65.74 -17.09 64.02
N GLY A 158 64.91 -17.12 65.07
CA GLY A 158 63.60 -17.76 65.13
C GLY A 158 62.80 -17.22 66.32
N PHE A 159 61.51 -17.54 66.37
CA PHE A 159 60.58 -17.02 67.37
C PHE A 159 59.43 -18.00 67.66
N ILE A 160 58.70 -17.75 68.76
CA ILE A 160 57.40 -18.36 69.06
C ILE A 160 56.31 -17.31 68.86
N GLY A 161 55.36 -17.59 67.97
CA GLY A 161 54.23 -16.73 67.62
C GLY A 161 52.91 -17.26 68.14
N GLN A 162 51.93 -16.35 68.28
CA GLN A 162 50.58 -16.66 68.73
C GLN A 162 49.55 -15.90 67.87
N ILE A 163 48.50 -16.58 67.41
CA ILE A 163 47.33 -15.99 66.71
C ILE A 163 46.09 -16.20 67.57
N THR A 164 45.30 -15.15 67.77
CA THR A 164 44.02 -15.22 68.49
C THR A 164 42.87 -14.76 67.58
N ILE A 165 41.84 -15.60 67.44
CA ILE A 165 40.60 -15.33 66.70
C ILE A 165 39.49 -15.07 67.72
N THR A 166 38.74 -13.98 67.59
CA THR A 166 37.64 -13.60 68.49
C THR A 166 36.34 -13.48 67.72
N ASN A 167 35.30 -14.20 68.15
CA ASN A 167 33.94 -14.06 67.61
C ASN A 167 33.26 -12.80 68.19
N LYS A 168 32.67 -11.95 67.35
CA LYS A 168 32.00 -10.69 67.77
C LYS A 168 30.47 -10.79 67.74
N THR A 169 29.92 -11.93 67.37
CA THR A 169 28.49 -12.12 67.14
C THR A 169 27.82 -12.88 68.29
N ASP A 170 26.49 -12.85 68.30
CA ASP A 170 25.65 -13.62 69.24
C ASP A 170 25.43 -15.08 68.82
N LYS A 171 26.05 -15.51 67.71
CA LYS A 171 26.01 -16.90 67.21
C LYS A 171 27.40 -17.51 67.28
N ALA A 172 27.48 -18.82 67.52
CA ALA A 172 28.76 -19.52 67.50
C ALA A 172 29.33 -19.55 66.07
N ILE A 173 30.66 -19.46 65.96
CA ILE A 173 31.40 -19.76 64.72
C ILE A 173 31.84 -21.22 64.81
N GLU A 174 31.28 -22.06 63.95
CA GLU A 174 31.48 -23.52 63.99
C GLU A 174 32.40 -23.99 62.85
N GLY A 175 33.27 -24.98 63.12
CA GLY A 175 34.12 -25.62 62.12
C GLY A 175 35.13 -24.66 61.47
N TRP A 176 35.71 -23.74 62.25
CA TRP A 176 36.49 -22.66 61.66
C TRP A 176 37.78 -23.12 60.97
N THR A 177 38.10 -22.42 59.86
CA THR A 177 39.40 -22.47 59.17
C THR A 177 39.89 -21.04 58.97
N LEU A 178 41.15 -20.79 59.32
CA LEU A 178 41.80 -19.48 59.17
C LEU A 178 42.86 -19.55 58.07
N SER A 179 42.72 -18.71 57.05
CA SER A 179 43.74 -18.51 56.03
C SER A 179 44.46 -17.18 56.25
N PHE A 180 45.77 -17.10 55.96
CA PHE A 180 46.58 -15.87 56.03
C PHE A 180 47.92 -16.03 55.30
N ASP A 181 48.60 -14.93 55.01
CA ASP A 181 49.94 -14.91 54.43
C ASP A 181 51.02 -14.61 55.48
N ALA A 182 52.14 -15.35 55.45
CA ALA A 182 53.31 -15.15 56.30
C ALA A 182 54.63 -15.54 55.58
N ASN A 183 55.68 -14.74 55.77
CA ASN A 183 56.99 -14.90 55.13
C ASN A 183 58.00 -15.73 55.97
N TYR A 184 57.52 -16.76 56.64
CA TYR A 184 58.36 -17.68 57.42
C TYR A 184 57.75 -19.09 57.44
N ASN A 185 58.58 -20.09 57.74
CA ASN A 185 58.13 -21.47 57.86
C ASN A 185 57.73 -21.79 59.31
N ILE A 186 56.51 -22.31 59.51
CA ILE A 186 56.07 -22.81 60.82
C ILE A 186 56.63 -24.23 61.03
N ASP A 187 57.55 -24.38 61.98
CA ASP A 187 58.21 -25.66 62.30
C ASP A 187 57.39 -26.54 63.25
N ASN A 188 56.64 -25.92 64.17
CA ASN A 188 55.78 -26.62 65.12
C ASN A 188 54.54 -25.78 65.43
N ILE A 189 53.37 -26.41 65.58
CA ILE A 189 52.09 -25.74 65.83
C ILE A 189 51.27 -26.51 66.86
N TRP A 190 50.51 -25.79 67.69
CA TRP A 190 49.57 -26.37 68.64
C TRP A 190 48.26 -25.58 68.68
N ASN A 191 47.20 -26.25 69.11
CA ASN A 191 45.80 -25.80 69.08
C ASN A 191 45.22 -25.55 67.66
N ALA A 192 45.95 -25.94 66.62
CA ALA A 192 45.53 -26.02 65.22
C ALA A 192 46.46 -26.99 64.47
N TYR A 193 46.10 -27.37 63.26
CA TYR A 193 47.03 -28.00 62.32
C TYR A 193 47.02 -27.27 60.97
N ILE A 194 48.12 -27.38 60.23
CA ILE A 194 48.25 -26.78 58.91
C ILE A 194 47.54 -27.71 57.92
N LEU A 195 46.45 -27.21 57.33
CA LEU A 195 45.69 -27.92 56.30
C LEU A 195 46.40 -27.82 54.95
N SER A 196 46.90 -26.64 54.60
CA SER A 196 47.76 -26.42 53.44
C SER A 196 48.73 -25.26 53.66
N HIS A 197 49.85 -25.30 52.92
CA HIS A 197 50.84 -24.22 52.88
C HIS A 197 51.45 -24.15 51.47
N GLU A 198 51.17 -23.07 50.75
CA GLU A 198 51.68 -22.83 49.38
C GLU A 198 52.34 -21.45 49.29
N GLY A 199 53.64 -21.43 49.02
CA GLY A 199 54.41 -20.18 48.97
C GLY A 199 54.48 -19.49 50.34
N THR A 200 53.73 -18.41 50.49
CA THR A 200 53.58 -17.65 51.75
C THR A 200 52.21 -17.84 52.40
N HIS A 201 51.29 -18.55 51.75
CA HIS A 201 49.89 -18.67 52.17
C HIS A 201 49.68 -19.91 53.03
N TYR A 202 49.16 -19.71 54.24
CA TYR A 202 48.80 -20.76 55.19
C TYR A 202 47.29 -20.89 55.31
N VAL A 203 46.82 -22.13 55.38
CA VAL A 203 45.45 -22.47 55.79
C VAL A 203 45.53 -23.33 57.04
N LEU A 204 45.09 -22.78 58.17
CA LEU A 204 45.04 -23.46 59.46
C LEU A 204 43.63 -23.95 59.74
N HIS A 205 43.54 -25.20 60.18
CA HIS A 205 42.30 -25.80 60.61
C HIS A 205 42.30 -26.00 62.14
N ASN A 206 41.11 -25.95 62.73
CA ASN A 206 40.92 -26.13 64.17
C ASN A 206 41.41 -27.52 64.65
N ALA A 207 41.73 -27.65 65.94
CA ALA A 207 42.22 -28.90 66.53
C ALA A 207 41.09 -29.84 67.00
N GLY A 208 39.86 -29.68 66.47
CA GLY A 208 38.68 -30.47 66.80
C GLY A 208 38.02 -30.08 68.12
N TYR A 209 38.76 -30.11 69.24
CA TYR A 209 38.20 -29.76 70.56
C TYR A 209 37.89 -28.26 70.70
N ASN A 210 38.48 -27.42 69.84
CA ASN A 210 38.26 -25.98 69.78
C ASN A 210 37.55 -25.54 68.50
N ALA A 211 36.86 -26.45 67.80
CA ALA A 211 36.17 -26.18 66.53
C ALA A 211 35.05 -25.13 66.62
N ILE A 212 34.56 -24.85 67.83
CA ILE A 212 33.49 -23.89 68.08
C ILE A 212 34.08 -22.69 68.82
N ILE A 213 33.94 -21.51 68.23
CA ILE A 213 34.19 -20.23 68.90
C ILE A 213 32.84 -19.68 69.32
N GLU A 214 32.47 -19.92 70.58
CA GLU A 214 31.22 -19.45 71.16
C GLU A 214 31.05 -17.92 71.03
N PRO A 215 29.81 -17.39 71.09
CA PRO A 215 29.54 -15.97 71.05
C PRO A 215 30.46 -15.17 71.99
N HIS A 216 31.12 -14.14 71.46
CA HIS A 216 32.02 -13.26 72.21
C HIS A 216 33.25 -13.94 72.85
N GLN A 217 33.58 -15.19 72.48
CA GLN A 217 34.76 -15.91 72.94
C GLN A 217 35.90 -15.89 71.92
N SER A 218 37.08 -16.35 72.35
CA SER A 218 38.27 -16.41 71.51
C SER A 218 38.96 -17.77 71.54
N VAL A 219 39.58 -18.15 70.44
CA VAL A 219 40.51 -19.29 70.35
C VAL A 219 41.92 -18.80 70.07
N THR A 220 42.92 -19.48 70.64
CA THR A 220 44.33 -19.09 70.53
C THR A 220 45.18 -20.24 69.99
N ILE A 221 45.94 -19.93 68.95
CA ILE A 221 46.83 -20.83 68.20
C ILE A 221 48.27 -20.40 68.49
N GLY A 222 49.14 -21.34 68.85
CA GLY A 222 50.56 -21.05 69.06
C GLY A 222 51.44 -21.85 68.11
N PHE A 223 52.57 -21.26 67.72
CA PHE A 223 53.49 -21.89 66.78
C PHE A 223 54.94 -21.44 66.99
N GLN A 224 55.89 -22.25 66.50
CA GLN A 224 57.33 -22.02 66.56
C GLN A 224 57.91 -21.91 65.15
N VAL A 225 58.82 -20.95 64.98
CA VAL A 225 59.62 -20.70 63.78
C VAL A 225 61.10 -20.77 64.16
N ASN A 226 61.86 -21.64 63.52
CA ASN A 226 63.30 -21.83 63.78
C ASN A 226 64.18 -20.92 62.92
N ARG A 227 63.68 -20.50 61.75
CA ARG A 227 64.36 -19.61 60.78
C ARG A 227 63.37 -18.61 60.16
N GLY A 228 63.38 -17.37 60.63
CA GLY A 228 62.51 -16.30 60.15
C GLY A 228 62.62 -15.04 61.01
N SER A 229 62.06 -13.91 60.53
CA SER A 229 62.05 -12.64 61.28
C SER A 229 60.74 -12.48 62.06
N SER A 230 60.83 -12.13 63.34
CA SER A 230 59.67 -11.78 64.18
C SER A 230 59.00 -10.46 63.77
N SER A 231 59.63 -9.67 62.89
CA SER A 231 59.06 -8.46 62.31
C SER A 231 58.00 -8.72 61.23
N ASP A 232 57.98 -9.93 60.67
CA ASP A 232 56.99 -10.29 59.65
C ASP A 232 55.68 -10.65 60.36
N GLN A 233 54.63 -9.86 60.13
CA GLN A 233 53.29 -10.13 60.68
C GLN A 233 52.42 -10.86 59.66
N ILE A 234 51.40 -11.56 60.15
CA ILE A 234 50.38 -12.17 59.28
C ILE A 234 49.61 -11.09 58.50
N GLN A 235 49.26 -11.36 57.25
CA GLN A 235 48.47 -10.49 56.37
C GLN A 235 47.32 -11.26 55.73
N ASN A 236 46.35 -10.55 55.15
CA ASN A 236 45.26 -11.13 54.35
C ASN A 236 44.47 -12.24 55.07
N SER A 237 44.17 -12.06 56.36
CA SER A 237 43.47 -13.07 57.13
C SER A 237 42.01 -13.22 56.68
N SER A 238 41.57 -14.45 56.40
CA SER A 238 40.17 -14.78 56.13
C SER A 238 39.72 -16.00 56.93
N LEU A 239 38.56 -15.87 57.58
CA LEU A 239 37.94 -16.90 58.41
C LEU A 239 36.72 -17.47 57.70
N THR A 240 36.62 -18.79 57.66
CA THR A 240 35.42 -19.50 57.24
C THR A 240 34.80 -20.26 58.40
N GLN A 241 33.52 -20.60 58.27
CA GLN A 241 32.76 -21.43 59.19
C GLN A 241 31.91 -22.43 58.42
N ILE A 242 31.40 -23.46 59.09
CA ILE A 242 30.41 -24.38 58.52
C ILE A 242 29.00 -23.88 58.89
N VAL A 243 28.14 -23.68 57.90
CA VAL A 243 26.72 -23.31 58.08
C VAL A 243 25.78 -24.45 57.69
N PHE A 244 24.63 -24.52 58.36
CA PHE A 244 23.71 -25.67 58.29
C PHE A 244 22.25 -25.30 57.91
N ASP A 245 21.91 -24.03 57.69
CA ASP A 245 20.56 -23.58 57.28
C ASP A 245 20.51 -23.23 55.79
N LYS A 246 19.72 -23.95 54.98
CA LYS A 246 19.47 -23.64 53.56
C LYS A 246 18.14 -22.89 53.38
N LYS A 247 18.14 -21.72 52.73
CA LYS A 247 16.90 -21.05 52.26
C LYS A 247 16.75 -21.33 50.76
N ASP A 248 15.83 -22.21 50.38
CA ASP A 248 15.63 -22.58 48.96
C ASP A 248 14.85 -21.49 48.20
N VAL A 249 15.42 -20.98 47.11
CA VAL A 249 14.72 -20.12 46.14
C VAL A 249 13.88 -21.02 45.21
N SER A 250 12.63 -20.63 44.93
CA SER A 250 11.76 -21.37 44.00
C SER A 250 11.01 -20.44 43.06
N ILE A 251 10.96 -20.79 41.76
CA ILE A 251 10.30 -20.02 40.70
C ILE A 251 9.09 -20.80 40.15
N THR A 252 7.97 -20.13 39.91
CA THR A 252 6.80 -20.68 39.19
C THR A 252 6.45 -19.79 38.00
N ILE A 253 6.11 -20.36 36.84
CA ILE A 253 5.54 -19.63 35.70
C ILE A 253 4.02 -19.86 35.70
N ASP A 254 3.24 -18.80 35.48
CA ASP A 254 1.79 -18.85 35.42
C ASP A 254 1.33 -19.32 34.03
N ASN A 255 0.80 -20.53 33.99
CA ASN A 255 0.39 -21.21 32.76
C ASN A 255 -1.14 -21.27 32.60
N SER A 256 -1.89 -20.50 33.42
CA SER A 256 -3.36 -20.57 33.46
C SER A 256 -4.06 -20.14 32.16
N ASN A 257 -3.37 -19.41 31.29
CA ASN A 257 -3.89 -18.92 30.00
C ASN A 257 -3.41 -19.75 28.80
N PHE A 258 -2.76 -20.89 29.03
CA PHE A 258 -2.28 -21.76 27.97
C PHE A 258 -3.10 -23.05 27.93
N GLU A 259 -3.29 -23.60 26.73
CA GLU A 259 -3.91 -24.92 26.58
C GLU A 259 -2.85 -25.99 26.82
N TYR A 260 -3.08 -26.91 27.77
CA TYR A 260 -2.12 -27.98 28.04
C TYR A 260 -2.39 -29.20 27.16
N SER A 261 -1.42 -29.61 26.35
CA SER A 261 -1.50 -30.87 25.60
C SER A 261 -1.01 -32.02 26.48
N GLU A 262 -1.93 -32.82 27.04
CA GLU A 262 -1.57 -34.01 27.82
C GLU A 262 -0.80 -35.06 27.00
N LYS A 263 -1.02 -35.10 25.68
CA LYS A 263 -0.33 -36.03 24.76
C LYS A 263 1.14 -35.65 24.57
N ASN A 264 1.42 -34.36 24.39
CA ASN A 264 2.74 -33.88 23.97
C ASN A 264 3.55 -33.20 25.10
N HIS A 265 2.96 -33.07 26.30
CA HIS A 265 3.60 -32.52 27.50
C HIS A 265 4.10 -31.07 27.40
N PHE A 266 3.47 -30.24 26.56
CA PHE A 266 3.76 -28.81 26.45
C PHE A 266 2.47 -27.96 26.45
N TYR A 267 2.66 -26.65 26.57
CA TYR A 267 1.58 -25.66 26.53
C TYR A 267 1.43 -25.06 25.14
N VAL A 268 0.23 -25.06 24.58
CA VAL A 268 -0.11 -24.44 23.29
C VAL A 268 -0.57 -23.00 23.52
N VAL A 269 -0.01 -22.09 22.73
CA VAL A 269 -0.33 -20.67 22.69
C VAL A 269 -0.92 -20.36 21.31
N SER A 270 -2.26 -20.42 21.22
CA SER A 270 -3.04 -20.16 20.00
C SER A 270 -3.53 -18.72 19.88
N ASN A 271 -3.43 -17.94 20.96
CA ASN A 271 -3.81 -16.53 21.02
C ASN A 271 -2.60 -15.61 21.11
N GLN A 272 -2.80 -14.32 20.82
CA GLN A 272 -1.75 -13.31 21.01
C GLN A 272 -1.41 -13.16 22.50
N LEU A 273 -0.13 -13.30 22.84
CA LEU A 273 0.41 -13.28 24.19
C LEU A 273 1.21 -11.99 24.41
N ILE A 274 0.65 -11.09 25.22
CA ILE A 274 1.25 -9.76 25.48
C ILE A 274 2.11 -9.71 26.75
N LYS A 275 2.02 -10.72 27.62
CA LYS A 275 2.76 -10.80 28.89
C LYS A 275 2.94 -12.24 29.36
N ILE A 276 4.04 -12.53 30.05
CA ILE A 276 4.27 -13.76 30.82
C ILE A 276 4.47 -13.39 32.28
N SER A 277 3.89 -14.15 33.21
CA SER A 277 3.92 -13.89 34.65
C SER A 277 4.24 -15.13 35.47
N GLY A 278 4.53 -14.94 36.76
CA GLY A 278 4.82 -16.03 37.69
C GLY A 278 5.07 -15.57 39.13
N THR A 279 5.57 -16.49 39.97
CA THR A 279 5.90 -16.22 41.39
C THR A 279 7.33 -16.64 41.76
N LEU A 280 7.89 -16.01 42.80
CA LEU A 280 9.25 -16.24 43.32
C LEU A 280 9.23 -16.29 44.85
N GLN A 281 9.65 -17.40 45.45
CA GLN A 281 9.80 -17.52 46.90
C GLN A 281 11.21 -17.15 47.36
N ASN A 282 11.32 -16.52 48.53
CA ASN A 282 12.56 -15.98 49.10
C ASN A 282 13.24 -14.94 48.19
N ALA A 283 12.44 -14.04 47.62
CA ALA A 283 12.92 -12.97 46.73
C ALA A 283 13.94 -12.03 47.41
N ASP A 284 13.95 -11.95 48.75
CA ASP A 284 14.92 -11.17 49.54
C ASP A 284 16.36 -11.70 49.45
N THR A 285 16.54 -12.97 49.09
CA THR A 285 17.85 -13.60 48.90
C THR A 285 18.34 -13.59 47.45
N VAL A 286 17.47 -13.18 46.51
CA VAL A 286 17.76 -13.13 45.07
C VAL A 286 18.35 -11.77 44.71
N ASP A 287 19.47 -11.79 43.98
CA ASP A 287 20.16 -10.59 43.50
C ASP A 287 19.62 -10.17 42.12
N THR A 288 19.46 -11.13 41.19
CA THR A 288 18.93 -10.89 39.84
C THR A 288 17.88 -11.90 39.43
N LEU A 289 16.92 -11.47 38.60
CA LEU A 289 15.91 -12.33 37.98
C LEU A 289 15.88 -12.01 36.48
N GLU A 290 16.05 -13.03 35.63
CA GLU A 290 16.20 -12.87 34.19
C GLU A 290 15.28 -13.83 33.45
N TYR A 291 14.81 -13.43 32.27
CA TYR A 291 14.16 -14.34 31.34
C TYR A 291 14.99 -14.52 30.07
N LYS A 292 14.85 -15.70 29.46
CA LYS A 292 15.41 -16.06 28.17
C LYS A 292 14.43 -16.96 27.44
N ILE A 293 14.04 -16.60 26.23
CA ILE A 293 13.23 -17.39 25.32
C ILE A 293 14.15 -17.93 24.24
N THR A 294 14.11 -19.23 24.00
CA THR A 294 14.91 -19.87 22.94
C THR A 294 14.05 -20.69 21.98
N SER A 295 14.54 -20.80 20.74
CA SER A 295 14.04 -21.74 19.74
C SER A 295 14.29 -23.19 20.13
N ILE A 296 13.73 -24.11 19.33
CA ILE A 296 14.03 -25.54 19.40
C ILE A 296 15.50 -25.86 19.11
N THR A 297 16.18 -25.05 18.30
CA THR A 297 17.63 -25.16 18.00
C THR A 297 18.51 -24.52 19.07
N GLY A 298 17.92 -23.86 20.07
CA GLY A 298 18.62 -23.21 21.18
C GLY A 298 19.04 -21.75 20.92
N ARG A 299 18.68 -21.17 19.77
CA ARG A 299 18.87 -19.75 19.46
C ARG A 299 18.08 -18.88 20.43
N VAL A 300 18.66 -17.76 20.85
CA VAL A 300 18.00 -16.80 21.75
C VAL A 300 17.08 -15.89 20.95
N ILE A 301 15.79 -15.93 21.26
CA ILE A 301 14.74 -15.18 20.56
C ILE A 301 14.42 -13.89 21.30
N SER A 302 14.36 -13.96 22.62
CA SER A 302 14.12 -12.80 23.47
C SER A 302 14.80 -13.03 24.82
N HIS A 303 15.31 -11.98 25.45
CA HIS A 303 15.88 -12.06 26.79
C HIS A 303 15.81 -10.71 27.47
N GLY A 304 15.80 -10.71 28.80
CA GLY A 304 15.77 -9.47 29.56
C GLY A 304 15.80 -9.67 31.07
N GLN A 305 15.94 -8.56 31.78
CA GLN A 305 15.85 -8.52 33.23
C GLN A 305 14.39 -8.39 33.66
N ILE A 306 14.04 -9.06 34.75
CA ILE A 306 12.75 -8.94 35.43
C ILE A 306 13.00 -8.30 36.79
N SER A 307 12.12 -7.40 37.20
CA SER A 307 12.15 -6.85 38.56
C SER A 307 11.98 -7.97 39.60
N VAL A 308 12.90 -8.09 40.55
CA VAL A 308 12.84 -9.09 41.63
C VAL A 308 11.68 -8.77 42.57
N ALA A 309 10.64 -9.59 42.55
CA ALA A 309 9.46 -9.49 43.41
C ALA A 309 8.80 -10.87 43.60
N GLU A 310 8.03 -11.05 44.67
CA GLU A 310 7.31 -12.31 44.95
C GLU A 310 6.33 -12.71 43.83
N ALA A 311 5.74 -11.71 43.17
CA ALA A 311 4.99 -11.86 41.92
C ALA A 311 5.71 -11.06 40.84
N TRP A 312 6.03 -11.71 39.72
CA TRP A 312 6.81 -11.12 38.65
C TRP A 312 6.11 -11.26 37.30
N SER A 313 6.43 -10.37 36.36
CA SER A 313 5.96 -10.45 34.98
C SER A 313 6.88 -9.68 34.04
N PHE A 314 6.84 -10.03 32.75
CA PHE A 314 7.50 -9.31 31.67
C PHE A 314 6.64 -9.30 30.40
N ALA A 315 6.88 -8.29 29.56
CA ALA A 315 6.17 -8.02 28.31
C ALA A 315 7.17 -7.56 27.24
N GLY A 316 6.73 -7.41 25.99
CA GLY A 316 7.61 -6.99 24.89
C GLY A 316 8.64 -8.05 24.48
N PHE A 317 8.25 -9.32 24.58
CA PHE A 317 9.04 -10.46 24.11
C PHE A 317 8.45 -10.99 22.80
N ASN A 318 9.24 -11.77 22.08
CA ASN A 318 8.80 -12.47 20.87
C ASN A 318 8.89 -13.99 21.09
N LEU A 319 8.02 -14.74 20.41
CA LEU A 319 8.03 -16.20 20.28
C LEU A 319 8.17 -16.53 18.79
N MET A 320 8.96 -17.54 18.42
CA MET A 320 8.87 -18.07 17.05
C MET A 320 7.56 -18.84 16.84
N TYR A 321 7.18 -19.08 15.59
CA TYR A 321 6.19 -20.13 15.30
C TYR A 321 6.76 -21.50 15.72
N GLY A 322 5.92 -22.38 16.27
CA GLY A 322 6.34 -23.68 16.81
C GLY A 322 6.88 -23.62 18.24
N THR A 323 7.84 -24.49 18.56
CA THR A 323 8.32 -24.73 19.92
C THR A 323 9.28 -23.65 20.40
N ASN A 324 8.94 -23.06 21.53
CA ASN A 324 9.72 -22.06 22.27
C ASN A 324 9.98 -22.56 23.68
N THR A 325 11.17 -22.30 24.22
CA THR A 325 11.47 -22.58 25.63
C THR A 325 11.63 -21.27 26.38
N VAL A 326 10.70 -20.98 27.29
CA VAL A 326 10.80 -19.85 28.21
C VAL A 326 11.56 -20.29 29.44
N THR A 327 12.66 -19.61 29.75
CA THR A 327 13.54 -19.91 30.88
C THR A 327 13.65 -18.69 31.78
N ILE A 328 13.37 -18.88 33.07
CA ILE A 328 13.51 -17.88 34.13
C ILE A 328 14.66 -18.30 35.04
N THR A 329 15.59 -17.38 35.28
CA THR A 329 16.78 -17.62 36.11
C THR A 329 16.83 -16.62 37.25
N ALA A 330 16.76 -17.11 38.49
CA ALA A 330 17.03 -16.32 39.69
C ALA A 330 18.46 -16.61 40.16
N THR A 331 19.28 -15.56 40.35
CA THR A 331 20.65 -15.69 40.86
C THR A 331 20.71 -15.10 42.27
N ASP A 332 21.18 -15.88 43.24
CA ASP A 332 21.40 -15.38 44.60
C ASP A 332 22.70 -14.57 44.71
N ARG A 333 22.94 -13.96 45.88
CA ARG A 333 24.14 -13.14 46.14
C ARG A 333 25.45 -13.94 46.21
N GLN A 334 25.40 -15.27 46.26
CA GLN A 334 26.56 -16.15 46.15
C GLN A 334 26.82 -16.59 44.70
N GLY A 335 25.96 -16.19 43.76
CA GLY A 335 26.04 -16.57 42.36
C GLY A 335 25.37 -17.91 42.04
N ASN A 336 24.67 -18.53 43.00
CA ASN A 336 23.93 -19.77 42.73
C ASN A 336 22.68 -19.43 41.92
N LYS A 337 22.41 -20.26 40.91
CA LYS A 337 21.29 -20.07 39.99
C LYS A 337 20.18 -21.08 40.27
N THR A 338 18.97 -20.57 40.45
CA THR A 338 17.74 -21.35 40.38
C THR A 338 17.11 -21.08 39.03
N VAL A 339 16.83 -22.13 38.26
CA VAL A 339 16.29 -22.04 36.90
C VAL A 339 14.96 -22.76 36.82
N LYS A 340 13.98 -22.15 36.15
CA LYS A 340 12.71 -22.78 35.80
C LYS A 340 12.43 -22.53 34.33
N SER A 341 12.13 -23.60 33.59
CA SER A 341 11.79 -23.53 32.18
C SER A 341 10.42 -24.14 31.91
N GLU A 342 9.73 -23.63 30.90
CA GLU A 342 8.49 -24.16 30.35
C GLU A 342 8.55 -24.13 28.82
N GLN A 343 8.04 -25.18 28.19
CA GLN A 343 7.90 -25.25 26.73
C GLN A 343 6.54 -24.71 26.31
N LEU A 344 6.57 -23.75 25.38
CA LEU A 344 5.41 -23.14 24.77
C LEU A 344 5.44 -23.42 23.27
N TYR A 345 4.38 -24.04 22.76
CA TYR A 345 4.18 -24.20 21.32
C TYR A 345 3.30 -23.07 20.81
N ASN A 346 3.86 -22.18 20.00
CA ASN A 346 3.17 -21.02 19.48
C ASN A 346 2.61 -21.29 18.09
N THR A 347 1.28 -21.28 17.94
CA THR A 347 0.60 -21.35 16.63
C THR A 347 0.14 -19.98 16.15
N ASN A 348 0.38 -18.92 16.92
CA ASN A 348 -0.08 -17.59 16.58
C ASN A 348 1.07 -16.70 16.11
N ILE A 349 1.08 -16.39 14.81
CA ILE A 349 2.08 -15.52 14.18
C ILE A 349 2.16 -14.12 14.83
N LYS A 350 1.09 -13.64 15.48
CA LYS A 350 1.10 -12.34 16.21
C LYS A 350 2.08 -12.31 17.39
N ASN A 351 2.55 -13.47 17.85
CA ASN A 351 3.53 -13.57 18.93
C ASN A 351 4.98 -13.42 18.43
N MET A 352 5.19 -13.38 17.11
CA MET A 352 6.53 -13.32 16.51
C MET A 352 7.14 -11.92 16.48
N GLY A 353 6.33 -10.86 16.53
CA GLY A 353 6.86 -9.49 16.39
C GLY A 353 7.71 -9.35 15.11
N ASN A 354 8.85 -8.65 15.20
CA ASN A 354 9.74 -8.36 14.06
C ASN A 354 10.74 -9.51 13.71
N LEU A 355 10.45 -10.76 14.09
CA LEU A 355 11.39 -11.87 13.90
C LEU A 355 11.51 -12.36 12.45
N ILE A 356 10.53 -12.02 11.60
CA ILE A 356 10.37 -12.55 10.24
C ILE A 356 11.47 -12.01 9.29
N ASP A 357 12.06 -10.86 9.58
CA ASP A 357 13.07 -10.23 8.73
C ASP A 357 14.53 -10.67 9.00
N ASP A 358 14.77 -11.54 10.00
CA ASP A 358 16.11 -12.00 10.35
C ASP A 358 16.43 -13.34 9.66
N THR A 359 17.46 -13.32 8.81
CA THR A 359 17.96 -14.49 8.05
C THR A 359 18.28 -15.73 8.89
N ASN A 360 18.62 -15.59 10.18
CA ASN A 360 18.84 -16.75 11.06
C ASN A 360 17.52 -17.36 11.57
N THR A 361 16.39 -16.67 11.44
CA THR A 361 15.05 -17.14 11.86
C THR A 361 14.44 -18.07 10.84
N THR A 362 14.71 -17.84 9.55
CA THR A 362 14.22 -18.72 8.48
C THR A 362 14.70 -20.15 8.66
N THR A 363 15.97 -20.37 9.03
CA THR A 363 16.49 -21.73 9.27
C THR A 363 15.79 -22.42 10.44
N ASP A 364 15.41 -21.68 11.48
CA ASP A 364 14.73 -22.23 12.65
C ASP A 364 13.24 -22.51 12.38
N LEU A 365 12.57 -21.69 11.56
CA LEU A 365 11.17 -21.90 11.14
C LEU A 365 11.00 -23.17 10.31
N LEU A 366 12.03 -23.56 9.57
CA LEU A 366 12.02 -24.73 8.67
C LEU A 366 12.65 -25.97 9.30
N ALA A 367 13.24 -25.86 10.49
CA ALA A 367 13.91 -26.98 11.16
C ALA A 367 12.94 -27.83 12.00
N GLN A 368 11.73 -27.32 12.27
CA GLN A 368 10.77 -27.99 13.13
C GLN A 368 9.69 -28.67 12.30
N ASP A 369 9.56 -29.97 12.48
CA ASP A 369 8.57 -30.85 11.88
C ASP A 369 8.10 -31.78 13.02
N SER A 370 6.90 -31.53 13.53
CA SER A 370 6.43 -32.04 14.81
C SER A 370 5.78 -33.42 14.71
N ASP A 371 5.26 -33.80 13.55
CA ASP A 371 4.74 -35.14 13.28
C ASP A 371 5.63 -35.98 12.34
N ASN A 372 6.69 -35.40 11.78
CA ASN A 372 7.71 -36.03 10.95
C ASN A 372 7.19 -36.48 9.59
N ASP A 373 6.24 -35.75 9.03
CA ASP A 373 5.67 -36.03 7.71
C ASP A 373 6.48 -35.42 6.55
N ASN A 374 7.56 -34.67 6.85
CA ASN A 374 8.42 -33.90 5.95
C ASN A 374 7.92 -32.51 5.55
N LEU A 375 6.77 -32.06 6.06
CA LEU A 375 6.41 -30.66 6.10
C LEU A 375 6.86 -30.06 7.43
N CYS A 376 7.34 -28.82 7.41
CA CYS A 376 7.69 -28.15 8.66
C CYS A 376 6.45 -27.47 9.25
N ASP A 377 6.36 -27.38 10.58
CA ASP A 377 5.22 -26.83 11.31
C ASP A 377 4.74 -25.47 10.78
N PHE A 378 5.69 -24.64 10.33
CA PHE A 378 5.41 -23.34 9.75
C PHE A 378 4.63 -23.44 8.42
N VAL A 379 5.04 -24.33 7.52
CA VAL A 379 4.36 -24.55 6.23
C VAL A 379 2.98 -25.16 6.47
N GLU A 380 2.88 -26.14 7.36
CA GLU A 380 1.61 -26.76 7.73
C GLU A 380 0.60 -25.72 8.26
N GLY A 381 1.09 -24.78 9.09
CA GLY A 381 0.30 -23.65 9.56
C GLY A 381 -0.15 -22.68 8.45
N VAL A 382 0.61 -22.58 7.34
CA VAL A 382 0.31 -21.75 6.18
C VAL A 382 -0.71 -22.43 5.26
N ILE A 383 -0.54 -23.72 4.97
CA ILE A 383 -1.46 -24.51 4.12
C ILE A 383 -2.75 -24.94 4.85
N GLY A 384 -2.76 -24.86 6.18
CA GLY A 384 -3.92 -25.15 7.02
C GLY A 384 -4.03 -26.59 7.48
N THR A 385 -2.93 -27.35 7.45
CA THR A 385 -2.83 -28.70 8.02
C THR A 385 -2.48 -28.66 9.51
N ASP A 386 -2.67 -29.77 10.22
CA ASP A 386 -2.42 -29.93 11.65
C ASP A 386 -0.99 -30.42 11.86
N PRO A 387 -0.06 -29.59 12.40
CA PRO A 387 1.36 -29.92 12.54
C PRO A 387 1.68 -31.04 13.55
N PHE A 388 0.65 -31.76 14.01
CA PHE A 388 0.78 -32.86 14.95
C PHE A 388 0.12 -34.14 14.42
N LYS A 389 -0.27 -34.16 13.15
CA LYS A 389 -0.85 -35.30 12.46
C LYS A 389 -0.27 -35.40 11.06
N GLU A 390 0.48 -36.48 10.84
CA GLU A 390 1.00 -36.83 9.53
C GLU A 390 -0.06 -36.80 8.42
N ASP A 391 -1.32 -37.13 8.74
CA ASP A 391 -2.49 -37.10 7.83
C ASP A 391 -3.60 -36.29 8.53
N SER A 392 -3.76 -35.03 8.13
CA SER A 392 -4.66 -34.08 8.78
C SER A 392 -6.14 -34.36 8.51
N ASP A 393 -6.48 -34.80 7.30
CA ASP A 393 -7.84 -35.02 6.85
C ASP A 393 -8.32 -36.49 7.00
N GLY A 394 -7.40 -37.39 7.31
CA GLY A 394 -7.64 -38.81 7.53
C GLY A 394 -7.86 -39.61 6.24
N ASN A 395 -7.40 -39.10 5.08
CA ASN A 395 -7.61 -39.73 3.78
C ASN A 395 -6.66 -40.92 3.51
N GLY A 396 -5.67 -41.14 4.38
CA GLY A 396 -4.68 -42.21 4.30
C GLY A 396 -3.41 -41.84 3.54
N LYS A 397 -3.20 -40.56 3.24
CA LYS A 397 -1.96 -39.97 2.72
C LYS A 397 -1.44 -38.95 3.71
N ASN A 398 -0.13 -38.72 3.70
CA ASN A 398 0.45 -37.69 4.54
C ASN A 398 0.24 -36.30 3.91
N ASP A 399 0.26 -35.25 4.72
CA ASP A 399 0.04 -33.89 4.25
C ASP A 399 1.14 -33.47 3.25
N ASP A 400 2.36 -33.99 3.35
CA ASP A 400 3.46 -33.76 2.39
C ASP A 400 3.18 -34.21 0.94
N VAL A 401 2.35 -35.25 0.76
CA VAL A 401 1.97 -35.80 -0.55
C VAL A 401 0.57 -35.39 -1.01
N ASP A 402 -0.14 -34.62 -0.19
CA ASP A 402 -1.38 -33.97 -0.59
C ASP A 402 -1.10 -32.75 -1.46
N ASP A 403 -2.13 -32.31 -2.16
CA ASP A 403 -2.12 -31.23 -3.15
C ASP A 403 -3.17 -30.22 -2.66
N ALA A 404 -2.70 -29.25 -1.86
CA ALA A 404 -3.59 -28.42 -1.06
C ALA A 404 -4.43 -27.47 -1.91
N ASP A 405 -3.93 -27.02 -3.06
CA ASP A 405 -4.70 -26.16 -3.96
C ASP A 405 -5.37 -26.93 -5.11
N GLY A 406 -4.92 -28.13 -5.47
CA GLY A 406 -5.53 -28.99 -6.47
C GLY A 406 -5.09 -28.67 -7.90
N ASP A 407 -3.82 -28.34 -8.11
CA ASP A 407 -3.22 -28.05 -9.42
C ASP A 407 -2.46 -29.25 -10.03
N GLY A 408 -2.23 -30.30 -9.22
CA GLY A 408 -1.52 -31.52 -9.60
C GLY A 408 -0.10 -31.63 -9.06
N VAL A 409 0.41 -30.65 -8.31
CA VAL A 409 1.69 -30.68 -7.58
C VAL A 409 1.41 -30.96 -6.10
N SER A 410 2.21 -31.82 -5.46
CA SER A 410 2.05 -32.06 -4.02
C SER A 410 2.75 -30.97 -3.20
N ASN A 411 2.24 -30.67 -2.01
CA ASN A 411 2.77 -29.68 -1.05
C ASN A 411 4.31 -29.74 -0.93
N LYS A 412 4.88 -30.94 -0.81
CA LYS A 412 6.33 -31.12 -0.76
C LYS A 412 7.05 -30.75 -2.05
N ALA A 413 6.49 -31.15 -3.20
CA ALA A 413 7.06 -30.85 -4.50
C ALA A 413 7.02 -29.34 -4.76
N GLU A 414 5.98 -28.65 -4.33
CA GLU A 414 5.89 -27.19 -4.46
C GLU A 414 7.02 -26.49 -3.69
N ILE A 415 7.29 -26.92 -2.45
CA ILE A 415 8.45 -26.45 -1.67
C ILE A 415 9.79 -26.76 -2.38
N GLU A 416 9.91 -27.91 -3.04
CA GLU A 416 11.12 -28.30 -3.78
C GLU A 416 11.32 -27.49 -5.08
N TYR A 417 10.23 -27.14 -5.76
CA TYR A 417 10.22 -26.33 -6.98
C TYR A 417 10.14 -24.82 -6.71
N TYR A 418 10.06 -24.42 -5.44
CA TYR A 418 9.88 -23.04 -5.00
C TYR A 418 8.56 -22.40 -5.47
N THR A 419 7.58 -23.23 -5.80
CA THR A 419 6.20 -22.80 -6.07
C THR A 419 5.41 -22.69 -4.77
N ASN A 420 4.25 -22.07 -4.84
CA ASN A 420 3.49 -21.71 -3.66
C ASN A 420 2.38 -22.74 -3.36
N PRO A 421 2.47 -23.48 -2.24
CA PRO A 421 1.63 -24.65 -1.93
C PRO A 421 0.16 -24.40 -1.65
N ILE A 422 -0.30 -23.19 -1.91
CA ILE A 422 -1.69 -22.81 -1.77
C ILE A 422 -2.21 -22.10 -3.01
N THR A 423 -1.41 -21.83 -4.06
CA THR A 423 -1.83 -21.14 -5.29
C THR A 423 -1.51 -21.97 -6.52
N LYS A 424 -2.56 -22.32 -7.27
CA LYS A 424 -2.44 -23.23 -8.41
C LYS A 424 -1.55 -22.74 -9.56
N ASP A 425 -1.27 -21.45 -9.58
CA ASP A 425 -0.59 -20.69 -10.62
C ASP A 425 0.24 -19.65 -9.86
N THR A 426 1.52 -19.95 -9.68
CA THR A 426 2.44 -19.22 -8.79
C THR A 426 2.87 -17.89 -9.38
N ASP A 427 2.99 -17.77 -10.71
CA ASP A 427 3.42 -16.55 -11.39
C ASP A 427 2.30 -15.77 -12.10
N GLU A 428 1.07 -16.28 -12.05
CA GLU A 428 -0.17 -15.65 -12.51
C GLU A 428 -0.24 -15.41 -14.03
N ASP A 429 0.48 -16.21 -14.84
CA ASP A 429 0.40 -16.16 -16.31
C ASP A 429 -0.83 -16.92 -16.87
N GLY A 430 -1.50 -17.70 -16.02
CA GLY A 430 -2.70 -18.46 -16.32
C GLY A 430 -2.46 -19.92 -16.74
N LEU A 431 -1.23 -20.43 -16.64
CA LEU A 431 -0.90 -21.85 -16.57
C LEU A 431 -0.86 -22.30 -15.11
N LEU A 432 -1.19 -23.57 -14.85
CA LEU A 432 -1.06 -24.10 -13.49
C LEU A 432 0.36 -24.62 -13.25
N ASP A 433 0.91 -24.52 -12.03
CA ASP A 433 2.28 -24.98 -11.73
C ASP A 433 2.46 -26.45 -12.14
N GLY A 434 1.43 -27.28 -11.93
CA GLY A 434 1.39 -28.67 -12.37
C GLY A 434 1.40 -28.85 -13.89
N GLU A 435 0.74 -27.98 -14.66
CA GLU A 435 0.83 -28.01 -16.13
C GLU A 435 2.23 -27.61 -16.60
N GLU A 436 2.81 -26.60 -16.00
CA GLU A 436 4.14 -26.13 -16.32
C GLU A 436 5.20 -27.18 -16.02
N LEU A 437 5.22 -27.73 -14.80
CA LEU A 437 6.19 -28.73 -14.38
C LEU A 437 6.08 -30.04 -15.16
N TYR A 438 4.86 -30.52 -15.41
CA TYR A 438 4.65 -31.89 -15.91
C TYR A 438 4.30 -31.99 -17.38
N LYS A 439 3.78 -30.93 -18.01
CA LYS A 439 3.30 -30.95 -19.40
C LYS A 439 4.13 -30.05 -20.32
N TYR A 440 4.35 -28.80 -19.95
CA TYR A 440 5.03 -27.81 -20.81
C TYR A 440 6.53 -27.67 -20.52
N GLN A 441 6.98 -28.09 -19.34
CA GLN A 441 8.35 -28.00 -18.84
C GLN A 441 8.88 -26.56 -18.73
N THR A 442 7.98 -25.61 -18.50
CA THR A 442 8.25 -24.19 -18.21
C THR A 442 8.61 -24.00 -16.72
N ASP A 443 9.09 -22.81 -16.36
CA ASP A 443 9.45 -22.44 -14.99
C ASP A 443 8.26 -21.76 -14.30
N PRO A 444 7.52 -22.45 -13.39
CA PRO A 444 6.27 -21.95 -12.78
C PRO A 444 6.41 -20.73 -11.86
N CYS A 445 7.62 -20.17 -11.80
CA CYS A 445 7.92 -18.93 -11.08
C CYS A 445 8.24 -17.77 -12.04
N LYS A 446 8.02 -17.95 -13.35
CA LYS A 446 8.28 -16.99 -14.41
C LYS A 446 7.22 -17.09 -15.51
N SER A 447 6.36 -16.07 -15.58
CA SER A 447 5.34 -15.94 -16.62
C SER A 447 5.87 -16.00 -18.06
N ASP A 448 7.15 -15.71 -18.27
CA ASP A 448 7.88 -15.82 -19.54
C ASP A 448 9.19 -16.58 -19.24
N THR A 449 9.19 -17.89 -19.52
CA THR A 449 10.27 -18.80 -19.12
C THR A 449 11.57 -18.49 -19.86
N ASP A 450 11.49 -18.14 -21.15
CA ASP A 450 12.66 -17.93 -22.01
C ASP A 450 13.09 -16.46 -22.19
N GLY A 451 12.25 -15.54 -21.71
CA GLY A 451 12.49 -14.11 -21.60
C GLY A 451 12.38 -13.37 -22.92
N ASP A 452 11.56 -13.81 -23.87
CA ASP A 452 11.35 -13.14 -25.17
C ASP A 452 10.19 -12.13 -25.23
N GLY A 453 9.43 -12.04 -24.13
CA GLY A 453 8.40 -11.04 -23.88
C GLY A 453 6.98 -11.52 -24.09
N ALA A 454 6.75 -12.76 -24.56
CA ALA A 454 5.44 -13.40 -24.58
C ALA A 454 5.29 -14.30 -23.35
N SER A 455 4.07 -14.42 -22.80
CA SER A 455 3.83 -15.40 -21.74
C SER A 455 3.85 -16.82 -22.26
N ASP A 456 4.25 -17.76 -21.40
CA ASP A 456 4.31 -19.19 -21.75
C ASP A 456 2.94 -19.69 -22.22
N LYS A 457 1.87 -19.25 -21.53
CA LYS A 457 0.49 -19.50 -21.93
C LYS A 457 0.18 -19.02 -23.34
N TRP A 458 0.49 -17.76 -23.63
CA TRP A 458 0.17 -17.15 -24.92
C TRP A 458 0.87 -17.89 -26.05
N GLU A 459 2.13 -18.26 -25.87
CA GLU A 459 2.91 -18.99 -26.85
C GLU A 459 2.28 -20.34 -27.19
N ILE A 460 1.84 -21.10 -26.18
CA ILE A 460 1.18 -22.39 -26.35
C ILE A 460 -0.11 -22.24 -27.18
N GLU A 461 -0.95 -21.23 -26.87
CA GLU A 461 -2.20 -20.96 -27.59
C GLU A 461 -1.95 -20.58 -29.06
N HIS A 462 -0.80 -19.97 -29.35
CA HIS A 462 -0.41 -19.49 -30.67
C HIS A 462 0.57 -20.44 -31.41
N ASN A 463 0.83 -21.63 -30.87
CA ASN A 463 1.71 -22.68 -31.41
C ASN A 463 3.20 -22.27 -31.51
N TYR A 464 3.67 -21.44 -30.57
CA TYR A 464 5.09 -21.21 -30.30
C TYR A 464 5.60 -22.18 -29.23
N ASP A 465 6.92 -22.21 -29.02
CA ASP A 465 7.59 -23.12 -28.07
C ASP A 465 8.12 -22.28 -26.90
N PRO A 466 7.51 -22.35 -25.71
CA PRO A 466 7.80 -21.44 -24.58
C PRO A 466 9.19 -21.65 -23.94
N LEU A 467 9.98 -22.57 -24.49
CA LEU A 467 11.34 -22.84 -24.04
C LEU A 467 12.39 -22.33 -25.04
N VAL A 468 11.95 -21.67 -26.12
CA VAL A 468 12.80 -21.27 -27.25
C VAL A 468 12.58 -19.81 -27.59
N LYS A 469 13.50 -18.99 -27.09
CA LYS A 469 13.54 -17.55 -27.34
C LYS A 469 13.31 -17.19 -28.81
N ASN A 470 12.16 -16.62 -29.12
CA ASN A 470 11.84 -16.10 -30.43
C ASN A 470 12.37 -14.68 -30.62
N ASN A 471 12.64 -14.33 -31.87
CA ASN A 471 13.09 -12.97 -32.22
C ASN A 471 11.98 -12.15 -32.90
N SER A 472 10.84 -12.78 -33.19
CA SER A 472 9.72 -12.16 -33.89
C SER A 472 8.48 -13.04 -33.80
N PHE A 473 7.33 -12.38 -33.67
CA PHE A 473 6.00 -12.98 -33.66
C PHE A 473 5.10 -12.41 -34.76
N SER A 474 3.99 -13.09 -34.98
CA SER A 474 2.87 -12.70 -35.85
C SER A 474 1.57 -12.89 -35.07
N ALA A 475 0.75 -11.85 -34.98
CA ALA A 475 -0.52 -11.89 -34.25
C ALA A 475 -1.63 -11.18 -35.04
N SER A 476 -2.87 -11.61 -34.86
CA SER A 476 -4.03 -11.00 -35.50
C SER A 476 -5.27 -11.07 -34.65
N THR A 477 -6.12 -10.05 -34.74
CA THR A 477 -7.41 -9.98 -34.05
C THR A 477 -8.45 -9.25 -34.91
N SER A 478 -9.73 -9.38 -34.58
CA SER A 478 -10.83 -8.75 -35.33
C SER A 478 -12.05 -8.47 -34.48
N ILE A 479 -12.81 -7.44 -34.83
CA ILE A 479 -14.09 -7.06 -34.20
C ILE A 479 -15.18 -6.81 -35.25
N THR A 480 -16.44 -6.92 -34.84
CA THR A 480 -17.60 -6.44 -35.60
C THR A 480 -17.92 -5.03 -35.14
N VAL A 481 -18.17 -4.10 -36.08
CA VAL A 481 -18.38 -2.68 -35.74
C VAL A 481 -19.85 -2.29 -35.87
N ASN A 482 -20.42 -2.32 -37.08
CA ASN A 482 -21.82 -1.96 -37.31
C ASN A 482 -22.38 -2.60 -38.59
N ASP A 483 -23.55 -2.16 -39.04
CA ASP A 483 -24.23 -2.68 -40.24
C ASP A 483 -23.56 -2.26 -41.57
N LYS A 484 -22.73 -1.22 -41.56
CA LYS A 484 -22.00 -0.73 -42.74
C LYS A 484 -20.56 -1.24 -42.82
N ILE A 485 -19.94 -1.49 -41.66
CA ILE A 485 -18.61 -2.09 -41.49
C ILE A 485 -18.78 -3.42 -40.77
N GLU A 486 -18.87 -4.49 -41.55
CA GLU A 486 -19.13 -5.85 -41.06
C GLU A 486 -17.99 -6.37 -40.18
N ASN A 487 -16.74 -6.07 -40.53
CA ASN A 487 -15.57 -6.55 -39.80
C ASN A 487 -14.38 -5.60 -39.94
N VAL A 488 -13.68 -5.38 -38.83
CA VAL A 488 -12.36 -4.74 -38.79
C VAL A 488 -11.37 -5.74 -38.25
N SER A 489 -10.25 -5.92 -38.96
CA SER A 489 -9.17 -6.81 -38.54
C SER A 489 -7.82 -6.11 -38.62
N VAL A 490 -6.92 -6.51 -37.73
CA VAL A 490 -5.51 -6.09 -37.72
C VAL A 490 -4.63 -7.33 -37.63
N ARG A 491 -3.52 -7.31 -38.36
CA ARG A 491 -2.44 -8.30 -38.26
C ARG A 491 -1.11 -7.58 -38.14
N ILE A 492 -0.34 -7.90 -37.11
CA ILE A 492 1.03 -7.41 -36.93
C ILE A 492 2.04 -8.49 -37.33
N GLU A 493 3.18 -8.05 -37.85
CA GLU A 493 4.30 -8.89 -38.25
C GLU A 493 5.60 -8.30 -37.71
N GLY A 494 6.57 -9.15 -37.39
CA GLY A 494 7.85 -8.67 -36.88
C GLY A 494 7.76 -8.14 -35.45
N SER A 495 6.80 -8.60 -34.65
CA SER A 495 6.56 -8.06 -33.30
C SER A 495 7.43 -8.75 -32.25
N ASP A 496 7.72 -8.06 -31.15
CA ASP A 496 8.13 -8.72 -29.91
C ASP A 496 6.93 -9.46 -29.28
N GLY A 497 7.21 -10.30 -28.26
CA GLY A 497 6.19 -11.14 -27.63
C GLY A 497 5.12 -10.30 -26.94
N SER A 498 5.53 -9.22 -26.27
CA SER A 498 4.62 -8.34 -25.55
C SER A 498 3.63 -7.64 -26.50
N ALA A 499 4.08 -7.19 -27.67
CA ALA A 499 3.20 -6.58 -28.67
C ALA A 499 2.25 -7.60 -29.31
N ALA A 500 2.69 -8.85 -29.46
CA ALA A 500 1.87 -9.93 -29.99
C ALA A 500 0.73 -10.31 -29.03
N GLU A 501 1.05 -10.44 -27.75
CA GLU A 501 0.12 -10.86 -26.70
C GLU A 501 -0.94 -9.79 -26.37
N SER A 502 -0.52 -8.53 -26.36
CA SER A 502 -1.40 -7.41 -25.98
C SER A 502 -2.22 -6.82 -27.14
N LEU A 503 -2.13 -7.40 -28.34
CA LEU A 503 -2.79 -6.87 -29.54
C LEU A 503 -4.32 -6.83 -29.40
N LYS A 504 -4.92 -5.65 -29.47
CA LYS A 504 -6.38 -5.44 -29.35
C LYS A 504 -6.90 -4.37 -30.30
N ILE A 505 -8.21 -4.42 -30.57
CA ILE A 505 -8.96 -3.38 -31.29
C ILE A 505 -10.04 -2.85 -30.35
N SER A 506 -10.16 -1.53 -30.26
CA SER A 506 -11.25 -0.83 -29.59
C SER A 506 -11.93 0.13 -30.55
N THR A 507 -13.18 0.47 -30.26
CA THR A 507 -13.91 1.56 -30.92
C THR A 507 -13.90 2.80 -30.04
N VAL A 508 -13.75 3.97 -30.65
CA VAL A 508 -13.74 5.27 -29.98
C VAL A 508 -14.99 6.03 -30.41
N ASN A 509 -15.78 6.45 -29.42
CA ASN A 509 -16.92 7.35 -29.61
C ASN A 509 -16.85 8.45 -28.56
N ASN A 510 -16.53 9.67 -28.99
CA ASN A 510 -16.41 10.84 -28.14
C ASN A 510 -16.75 12.13 -28.92
N ILE A 511 -16.47 13.29 -28.34
CA ILE A 511 -16.77 14.58 -28.96
C ILE A 511 -16.03 14.80 -30.29
N LEU A 512 -14.82 14.25 -30.45
CA LEU A 512 -14.04 14.33 -31.69
C LEU A 512 -14.49 13.29 -32.72
N PHE A 513 -14.88 12.10 -32.27
CA PHE A 513 -15.26 10.95 -33.08
C PHE A 513 -16.67 10.49 -32.76
N ASN A 514 -17.65 11.00 -33.49
CA ASN A 514 -19.04 10.55 -33.38
C ASN A 514 -19.74 10.62 -34.75
N GLN A 515 -21.03 10.29 -34.78
CA GLN A 515 -21.84 10.27 -36.00
C GLN A 515 -21.95 11.64 -36.72
N SER A 516 -21.54 12.73 -36.08
CA SER A 516 -21.51 14.08 -36.67
C SER A 516 -20.28 14.34 -37.52
N VAL A 517 -19.29 13.44 -37.52
CA VAL A 517 -18.15 13.50 -38.43
C VAL A 517 -18.67 13.45 -39.88
N PRO A 518 -18.34 14.41 -40.74
CA PRO A 518 -18.81 14.41 -42.12
C PRO A 518 -18.36 13.15 -42.88
N GLY A 519 -19.28 12.48 -43.58
CA GLY A 519 -18.99 11.23 -44.27
C GLY A 519 -18.92 9.99 -43.37
N TYR A 520 -19.41 10.05 -42.13
CA TYR A 520 -19.41 8.94 -41.19
C TYR A 520 -19.98 7.63 -41.78
N ILE A 521 -19.15 6.57 -41.79
CA ILE A 521 -19.55 5.20 -42.17
C ILE A 521 -19.66 4.33 -40.92
N GLY A 522 -18.68 4.44 -40.01
CA GLY A 522 -18.69 3.74 -38.73
C GLY A 522 -17.73 4.35 -37.73
N ASP A 523 -17.76 3.80 -36.52
CA ASP A 523 -17.01 4.33 -35.39
C ASP A 523 -15.50 4.32 -35.67
N CYS A 524 -14.83 5.29 -35.08
CA CYS A 524 -13.38 5.33 -35.07
C CYS A 524 -12.86 4.07 -34.38
N THR A 525 -11.81 3.48 -34.92
CA THR A 525 -11.16 2.29 -34.38
C THR A 525 -9.74 2.63 -33.97
N GLU A 526 -9.32 2.11 -32.83
CA GLU A 526 -7.96 2.23 -32.33
C GLU A 526 -7.36 0.85 -32.17
N PHE A 527 -6.08 0.74 -32.50
CA PHE A 527 -5.32 -0.50 -32.39
C PHE A 527 -4.26 -0.30 -31.30
N TYR A 528 -4.08 -1.31 -30.48
CA TYR A 528 -3.14 -1.23 -29.36
C TYR A 528 -2.31 -2.50 -29.28
N ALA A 529 -1.02 -2.32 -29.01
CA ALA A 529 -0.06 -3.36 -28.71
C ALA A 529 1.06 -2.76 -27.83
N ASN A 530 1.35 -3.41 -26.71
CA ASN A 530 2.43 -3.11 -25.79
C ASN A 530 3.75 -3.69 -26.29
N GLY A 531 4.52 -2.90 -27.02
CA GLY A 531 5.84 -3.30 -27.48
C GLY A 531 6.13 -2.74 -28.86
N THR A 532 6.94 -3.48 -29.62
CA THR A 532 7.40 -3.08 -30.95
C THR A 532 6.97 -4.08 -32.00
N PHE A 533 6.72 -3.57 -33.21
CA PHE A 533 6.41 -4.38 -34.40
C PHE A 533 7.00 -3.71 -35.64
N GLU A 534 7.27 -4.50 -36.68
CA GLU A 534 7.83 -3.99 -37.94
C GLU A 534 6.74 -3.42 -38.87
N SER A 535 5.58 -4.08 -38.93
CA SER A 535 4.45 -3.62 -39.74
C SER A 535 3.11 -4.14 -39.22
N ALA A 536 2.05 -3.37 -39.45
CA ALA A 536 0.68 -3.81 -39.21
C ALA A 536 -0.16 -3.68 -40.49
N THR A 537 -0.97 -4.68 -40.80
CA THR A 537 -1.95 -4.62 -41.90
C THR A 537 -3.34 -4.56 -41.30
N VAL A 538 -4.11 -3.55 -41.67
CA VAL A 538 -5.52 -3.40 -41.27
C VAL A 538 -6.45 -3.66 -42.44
N SER A 539 -7.64 -4.17 -42.16
CA SER A 539 -8.67 -4.42 -43.17
C SER A 539 -10.07 -4.14 -42.63
N TYR A 540 -10.83 -3.34 -43.38
CA TYR A 540 -12.21 -2.96 -43.11
C TYR A 540 -13.10 -3.58 -44.18
N THR A 541 -13.98 -4.49 -43.79
CA THR A 541 -14.94 -5.15 -44.68
C THR A 541 -16.26 -4.38 -44.63
N LEU A 542 -16.71 -3.88 -45.78
CA LEU A 542 -17.88 -3.02 -45.91
C LEU A 542 -19.09 -3.76 -46.48
N ASP A 543 -20.29 -3.31 -46.12
CA ASP A 543 -21.51 -3.80 -46.76
C ASP A 543 -21.51 -3.43 -48.25
N GLU A 544 -21.74 -4.43 -49.12
CA GLU A 544 -21.70 -4.27 -50.58
C GLU A 544 -22.72 -3.25 -51.11
N SER A 545 -23.81 -2.99 -50.38
CA SER A 545 -24.88 -2.08 -50.80
C SER A 545 -24.47 -0.60 -50.79
N LEU A 546 -23.43 -0.23 -50.05
CA LEU A 546 -22.88 1.13 -50.03
C LEU A 546 -22.35 1.56 -51.41
N PHE A 547 -21.86 0.61 -52.19
CA PHE A 547 -21.33 0.84 -53.54
C PHE A 547 -22.42 1.03 -54.61
N ASN A 548 -23.71 1.00 -54.23
CA ASN A 548 -24.80 1.38 -55.13
C ASN A 548 -24.83 2.89 -55.39
N ASP A 549 -24.25 3.71 -54.50
CA ASP A 549 -24.06 5.14 -54.73
C ASP A 549 -22.72 5.40 -55.44
N SER A 550 -22.77 6.00 -56.63
CA SER A 550 -21.58 6.31 -57.41
C SER A 550 -20.68 7.40 -56.82
N SER A 551 -21.19 8.18 -55.86
CA SER A 551 -20.44 9.22 -55.15
C SER A 551 -19.73 8.70 -53.88
N PHE A 552 -20.04 7.47 -53.47
CA PHE A 552 -19.43 6.83 -52.30
C PHE A 552 -17.98 6.46 -52.60
N VAL A 553 -17.06 7.10 -51.87
CA VAL A 553 -15.62 6.83 -51.94
C VAL A 553 -15.14 6.52 -50.53
N PRO A 554 -15.05 5.24 -50.13
CA PRO A 554 -14.56 4.89 -48.80
C PRO A 554 -13.07 5.17 -48.73
N THR A 555 -12.65 5.90 -47.70
CA THR A 555 -11.26 6.29 -47.51
C THR A 555 -10.93 6.25 -46.02
N LEU A 556 -9.81 5.61 -45.70
CA LEU A 556 -9.28 5.48 -44.36
C LEU A 556 -8.47 6.72 -44.02
N TYR A 557 -8.77 7.30 -42.86
CA TYR A 557 -8.04 8.43 -42.28
C TYR A 557 -7.44 8.01 -40.96
N TYR A 558 -6.27 8.55 -40.64
CA TYR A 558 -5.69 8.51 -39.30
C TYR A 558 -5.79 9.88 -38.64
N PHE A 559 -5.93 9.91 -37.32
CA PHE A 559 -5.98 11.15 -36.57
C PHE A 559 -4.58 11.58 -36.14
N ASN A 560 -4.16 12.74 -36.61
CA ASN A 560 -2.94 13.37 -36.15
C ASN A 560 -3.21 14.06 -34.81
N GLU A 561 -2.86 13.43 -33.70
CA GLU A 561 -3.07 13.97 -32.34
C GLU A 561 -2.44 15.35 -32.12
N SER A 562 -1.32 15.67 -32.79
CA SER A 562 -0.63 16.95 -32.62
C SER A 562 -1.35 18.11 -33.30
N THR A 563 -2.06 17.84 -34.40
CA THR A 563 -2.83 18.86 -35.13
C THR A 563 -4.33 18.68 -34.94
N GLN A 564 -4.80 17.58 -34.37
CA GLN A 564 -6.21 17.14 -34.35
C GLN A 564 -6.87 17.07 -35.74
N LEU A 565 -6.10 16.81 -36.80
CA LEU A 565 -6.62 16.70 -38.17
C LEU A 565 -6.75 15.23 -38.57
N LEU A 566 -7.77 14.94 -39.38
CA LEU A 566 -7.86 13.68 -40.11
C LEU A 566 -7.02 13.74 -41.40
N GLU A 567 -6.01 12.88 -41.46
CA GLU A 567 -5.11 12.73 -42.59
C GLU A 567 -5.34 11.40 -43.31
N GLU A 568 -5.36 11.43 -44.64
CA GLU A 568 -5.61 10.23 -45.43
C GLU A 568 -4.47 9.22 -45.26
N VAL A 569 -4.80 7.96 -44.99
CA VAL A 569 -3.79 6.89 -44.90
C VAL A 569 -3.18 6.68 -46.30
N PRO A 570 -1.86 6.83 -46.47
CA PRO A 570 -1.22 6.66 -47.76
C PRO A 570 -1.29 5.20 -48.23
N ASP A 571 -1.28 5.01 -49.55
CA ASP A 571 -1.17 3.69 -50.19
C ASP A 571 -2.24 2.66 -49.77
N GLN A 572 -3.41 3.12 -49.32
CA GLN A 572 -4.56 2.25 -49.05
C GLN A 572 -5.15 1.64 -50.34
N GLU A 573 -5.63 0.40 -50.26
CA GLU A 573 -6.19 -0.34 -51.39
C GLU A 573 -7.64 -0.75 -51.13
N LEU A 574 -8.51 -0.56 -52.12
CA LEU A 574 -9.87 -1.08 -52.15
C LEU A 574 -9.93 -2.31 -53.07
N THR A 575 -10.14 -3.50 -52.50
CA THR A 575 -10.33 -4.76 -53.25
C THR A 575 -11.71 -5.33 -52.96
N GLY A 576 -12.61 -5.25 -53.95
CA GLY A 576 -14.00 -5.63 -53.73
C GLY A 576 -14.68 -4.66 -52.76
N ASN A 577 -15.15 -5.17 -51.62
CA ASN A 577 -15.75 -4.41 -50.52
C ASN A 577 -14.79 -4.22 -49.33
N VAL A 578 -13.49 -4.54 -49.48
CA VAL A 578 -12.50 -4.45 -48.39
C VAL A 578 -11.53 -3.30 -48.65
N VAL A 579 -11.44 -2.38 -47.71
CA VAL A 579 -10.39 -1.34 -47.65
C VAL A 579 -9.25 -1.87 -46.77
N SER A 580 -8.03 -1.88 -47.29
CA SER A 580 -6.85 -2.37 -46.57
C SER A 580 -5.69 -1.40 -46.65
N ALA A 581 -4.88 -1.33 -45.61
CA ALA A 581 -3.69 -0.48 -45.55
C ALA A 581 -2.60 -1.12 -44.69
N THR A 582 -1.33 -0.82 -45.01
CA THR A 582 -0.19 -1.15 -44.15
C THR A 582 0.16 0.08 -43.32
N LEU A 583 0.16 -0.08 -42.00
CA LEU A 583 0.39 0.97 -41.02
C LEU A 583 1.79 0.81 -40.41
N PRO A 584 2.60 1.89 -40.35
CA PRO A 584 3.93 1.87 -39.72
C PRO A 584 3.88 2.07 -38.20
N HIS A 585 2.76 2.54 -37.66
CA HIS A 585 2.47 2.71 -36.24
C HIS A 585 0.95 2.68 -36.04
N PHE A 586 0.49 2.56 -34.81
CA PHE A 586 -0.94 2.68 -34.47
C PHE A 586 -1.31 4.11 -34.09
N SER A 587 -2.56 4.45 -34.34
CA SER A 587 -3.23 5.74 -34.13
C SER A 587 -4.73 5.46 -34.05
N LYS A 588 -5.55 6.51 -33.99
CA LYS A 588 -7.01 6.43 -34.17
C LYS A 588 -7.32 6.49 -35.66
N TYR A 589 -8.08 5.53 -36.15
CA TYR A 589 -8.42 5.40 -37.57
C TYR A 589 -9.93 5.45 -37.78
N ILE A 590 -10.37 6.21 -38.75
CA ILE A 590 -11.78 6.30 -39.11
C ILE A 590 -11.96 6.15 -40.62
N LEU A 591 -12.91 5.32 -41.02
CA LEU A 591 -13.27 5.15 -42.42
C LEU A 591 -14.45 6.06 -42.76
N LEU A 592 -14.27 6.94 -43.74
CA LEU A 592 -15.24 7.96 -44.13
C LEU A 592 -15.56 7.91 -45.62
N ASN A 593 -16.73 8.40 -45.99
CA ASN A 593 -17.07 8.76 -47.36
C ASN A 593 -16.35 10.07 -47.71
N LYS A 594 -15.25 9.96 -48.46
CA LYS A 594 -14.38 11.09 -48.82
C LYS A 594 -15.13 12.25 -49.48
N THR A 595 -16.10 11.95 -50.35
CA THR A 595 -16.87 12.99 -51.05
C THR A 595 -17.61 13.90 -50.07
N GLU A 596 -18.22 13.34 -49.03
CA GLU A 596 -18.93 14.12 -48.01
C GLU A 596 -17.96 14.86 -47.09
N PHE A 597 -16.86 14.20 -46.73
CA PHE A 597 -15.82 14.80 -45.89
C PHE A 597 -15.16 16.01 -46.55
N ASP A 598 -14.74 15.90 -47.81
CA ASP A 598 -14.10 16.99 -48.57
C ASP A 598 -15.07 18.18 -48.75
N ASN A 599 -16.37 17.93 -48.97
CA ASN A 599 -17.38 18.97 -49.09
C ASN A 599 -17.59 19.77 -47.79
N SER A 600 -17.28 19.20 -46.62
CA SER A 600 -17.42 19.90 -45.34
C SER A 600 -16.44 21.06 -45.17
N TRP A 601 -15.35 21.06 -45.95
CA TRP A 601 -14.30 22.06 -45.95
C TRP A 601 -14.48 23.15 -47.02
N ASN A 602 -15.56 23.10 -47.80
CA ASN A 602 -15.81 24.04 -48.90
C ASN A 602 -16.49 25.33 -48.39
N TYR A 603 -15.78 26.08 -47.54
CA TYR A 603 -16.19 27.38 -47.04
C TYR A 603 -14.98 28.31 -46.87
N ASP A 604 -15.00 29.46 -47.53
CA ASP A 604 -13.94 30.45 -47.44
C ASP A 604 -14.21 31.38 -46.25
N LEU A 605 -13.41 31.27 -45.18
CA LEU A 605 -13.44 32.23 -44.08
C LEU A 605 -12.91 33.58 -44.57
N LEU A 606 -13.54 34.66 -44.10
CA LEU A 606 -13.23 36.03 -44.54
C LEU A 606 -11.92 36.56 -43.94
N TYR A 607 -11.37 35.86 -42.94
CA TYR A 607 -10.15 36.23 -42.25
C TYR A 607 -9.18 35.03 -42.18
N ASP A 608 -7.91 35.31 -42.46
CA ASP A 608 -6.81 34.36 -42.57
C ASP A 608 -5.61 34.87 -41.75
N GLU A 609 -5.18 34.11 -40.74
CA GLU A 609 -4.21 34.51 -39.70
C GLU A 609 -2.74 34.59 -40.15
N ASP A 610 -2.41 34.31 -41.41
CA ASP A 610 -1.01 34.38 -41.89
C ASP A 610 -0.44 35.83 -41.99
N GLY A 611 -1.18 36.86 -41.56
CA GLY A 611 -0.73 38.25 -41.53
C GLY A 611 -0.15 38.68 -40.17
N GLU A 612 1.05 39.27 -40.17
CA GLU A 612 1.70 39.94 -39.02
C GLU A 612 0.88 41.12 -38.39
N ASP A 613 -0.34 41.36 -38.85
CA ASP A 613 -1.12 42.56 -38.51
C ASP A 613 -2.17 42.26 -37.43
N ASN A 614 -1.76 42.39 -36.17
CA ASN A 614 -2.68 42.66 -35.06
C ASN A 614 -3.29 44.06 -35.27
N PHE A 615 -4.39 44.13 -36.03
CA PHE A 615 -5.12 45.38 -36.19
C PHE A 615 -5.73 45.81 -34.85
N LYS A 616 -5.61 47.09 -34.52
CA LYS A 616 -6.05 47.70 -33.25
C LYS A 616 -7.55 48.05 -33.24
N GLY A 617 -8.20 47.95 -34.38
CA GLY A 617 -9.59 48.33 -34.62
C GLY A 617 -9.86 48.44 -36.12
N ILE A 618 -11.06 48.88 -36.49
CA ILE A 618 -11.46 49.08 -37.88
C ILE A 618 -11.67 50.56 -38.22
N ASP A 619 -11.31 50.93 -39.44
CA ASP A 619 -11.61 52.22 -40.04
C ASP A 619 -12.61 52.03 -41.19
N VAL A 620 -13.82 52.57 -41.03
CA VAL A 620 -14.88 52.45 -42.03
C VAL A 620 -15.18 53.81 -42.66
N VAL A 621 -15.01 53.93 -43.97
CA VAL A 621 -15.54 55.05 -44.75
C VAL A 621 -16.93 54.69 -45.23
N PHE A 622 -17.93 55.43 -44.77
CA PHE A 622 -19.27 55.38 -45.34
C PHE A 622 -19.35 56.37 -46.49
N ALA A 623 -19.24 55.87 -47.71
CA ALA A 623 -19.42 56.62 -48.95
C ALA A 623 -20.90 56.50 -49.37
N ILE A 624 -21.70 57.48 -48.97
CA ILE A 624 -23.15 57.44 -49.08
C ILE A 624 -23.62 58.37 -50.19
N ASP A 625 -24.35 57.80 -51.15
CA ASP A 625 -24.94 58.54 -52.25
C ASP A 625 -25.99 59.54 -51.75
N SER A 626 -25.85 60.77 -52.21
CA SER A 626 -26.75 61.89 -51.98
C SER A 626 -27.26 62.49 -53.27
N SER A 627 -27.18 61.78 -54.39
CA SER A 627 -27.75 62.20 -55.66
C SER A 627 -29.27 62.43 -55.58
N GLY A 628 -29.82 63.14 -56.56
CA GLY A 628 -31.24 63.49 -56.58
C GLY A 628 -32.19 62.28 -56.59
N SER A 629 -31.79 61.14 -57.16
CA SER A 629 -32.57 59.89 -57.21
C SER A 629 -32.86 59.31 -55.82
N MET A 630 -31.94 59.51 -54.87
CA MET A 630 -32.10 59.07 -53.48
C MET A 630 -33.33 59.70 -52.79
N SER A 631 -33.82 60.84 -53.26
CA SER A 631 -35.07 61.45 -52.74
C SER A 631 -36.32 60.65 -53.06
N TYR A 632 -36.26 59.78 -54.08
CA TYR A 632 -37.33 58.88 -54.49
C TYR A 632 -37.09 57.44 -54.02
N ASN A 633 -35.90 56.89 -54.28
CA ASN A 633 -35.57 55.50 -53.93
C ASN A 633 -35.37 55.29 -52.41
N ASP A 634 -35.05 56.36 -51.66
CA ASP A 634 -34.92 56.34 -50.20
C ASP A 634 -35.64 57.55 -49.57
N SER A 635 -36.95 57.69 -49.83
CA SER A 635 -37.74 58.84 -49.36
C SER A 635 -37.78 59.00 -47.83
N ASN A 636 -37.53 57.91 -47.09
CA ASN A 636 -37.52 57.90 -45.63
C ASN A 636 -36.12 58.11 -45.02
N ASN A 637 -35.07 58.27 -45.84
CA ASN A 637 -33.68 58.33 -45.41
C ASN A 637 -33.23 57.12 -44.57
N VAL A 638 -33.67 55.92 -44.96
CA VAL A 638 -33.24 54.66 -44.37
C VAL A 638 -31.71 54.55 -44.44
N ARG A 639 -31.05 55.00 -45.51
CA ARG A 639 -29.58 54.98 -45.62
C ARG A 639 -28.88 55.70 -44.46
N LYS A 640 -29.47 56.81 -44.00
CA LYS A 640 -28.94 57.57 -42.85
C LYS A 640 -29.17 56.81 -41.55
N THR A 641 -30.31 56.13 -41.44
CA THR A 641 -30.66 55.34 -40.24
C THR A 641 -29.73 54.15 -40.09
N VAL A 642 -29.56 53.34 -41.14
CA VAL A 642 -28.71 52.13 -41.10
C VAL A 642 -27.23 52.48 -40.89
N THR A 643 -26.76 53.59 -41.47
CA THR A 643 -25.39 54.09 -41.22
C THR A 643 -25.19 54.45 -39.74
N LYS A 644 -26.19 55.07 -39.09
CA LYS A 644 -26.12 55.38 -37.66
C LYS A 644 -26.17 54.14 -36.78
N ASN A 645 -27.06 53.20 -37.10
CA ASN A 645 -27.14 51.92 -36.40
C ASN A 645 -25.81 51.15 -36.46
N PHE A 646 -25.09 51.23 -37.59
CA PHE A 646 -23.76 50.62 -37.72
C PHE A 646 -22.78 51.09 -36.63
N PHE A 647 -22.87 52.36 -36.20
CA PHE A 647 -21.99 52.89 -35.15
C PHE A 647 -22.23 52.23 -33.79
N ASP A 648 -23.37 51.60 -33.56
CA ASP A 648 -23.63 50.87 -32.31
C ASP A 648 -22.70 49.65 -32.19
N HIS A 649 -22.21 49.12 -33.31
CA HIS A 649 -21.26 48.01 -33.36
C HIS A 649 -19.80 48.44 -33.07
N PHE A 650 -19.50 49.74 -33.09
CA PHE A 650 -18.13 50.24 -32.88
C PHE A 650 -17.71 50.22 -31.41
N THR A 651 -16.48 49.76 -31.19
CA THR A 651 -15.68 49.94 -29.97
C THR A 651 -15.08 51.36 -29.90
N ASN A 652 -14.26 51.63 -28.88
CA ASN A 652 -13.59 52.93 -28.73
C ASN A 652 -12.41 53.12 -29.69
N ASP A 653 -11.85 52.02 -30.20
CA ASP A 653 -10.72 52.01 -31.13
C ASP A 653 -11.19 52.02 -32.60
N ASP A 654 -12.45 51.67 -32.85
CA ASP A 654 -13.05 51.76 -34.19
C ASP A 654 -13.40 53.21 -34.55
N ARG A 655 -13.19 53.56 -35.82
CA ARG A 655 -13.41 54.91 -36.32
C ARG A 655 -14.19 54.88 -37.62
N ALA A 656 -15.02 55.89 -37.83
CA ALA A 656 -15.68 56.10 -39.13
C ALA A 656 -15.39 57.46 -39.70
N ALA A 657 -15.41 57.52 -41.02
CA ALA A 657 -15.49 58.76 -41.78
C ALA A 657 -16.76 58.75 -42.63
N ILE A 658 -17.37 59.92 -42.79
CA ILE A 658 -18.59 60.08 -43.59
C ILE A 658 -18.25 60.86 -44.84
N VAL A 659 -18.43 60.22 -45.99
CA VAL A 659 -18.27 60.80 -47.32
C VAL A 659 -19.65 60.89 -47.96
N ASP A 660 -20.07 62.12 -48.19
CA ASP A 660 -21.28 62.47 -48.91
C ASP A 660 -20.91 62.65 -50.39
N PHE A 661 -21.60 61.99 -51.33
CA PHE A 661 -21.24 62.11 -52.74
C PHE A 661 -22.43 62.23 -53.70
N ASP A 662 -22.27 63.13 -54.66
CA ASP A 662 -23.17 63.37 -55.78
C ASP A 662 -22.37 63.48 -57.10
N ASN A 663 -22.36 64.65 -57.75
CA ASN A 663 -21.41 65.01 -58.80
C ASN A 663 -19.96 65.07 -58.29
N TRP A 664 -19.78 65.34 -56.98
CA TRP A 664 -18.50 65.40 -56.28
C TRP A 664 -18.60 64.68 -54.93
N ALA A 665 -17.48 64.21 -54.39
CA ALA A 665 -17.42 63.69 -53.03
C ALA A 665 -16.94 64.76 -52.05
N TYR A 666 -17.58 64.82 -50.89
CA TYR A 666 -17.23 65.70 -49.79
C TYR A 666 -17.07 64.89 -48.50
N VAL A 667 -15.90 64.98 -47.88
CA VAL A 667 -15.65 64.42 -46.53
C VAL A 667 -16.40 65.30 -45.53
N VAL A 668 -17.55 64.81 -45.04
CA VAL A 668 -18.38 65.52 -44.04
C VAL A 668 -17.70 65.48 -42.68
N THR A 669 -17.09 64.35 -42.34
CA THR A 669 -16.22 64.18 -41.17
C THR A 669 -15.11 63.17 -41.48
N PRO A 670 -13.85 63.44 -41.11
CA PRO A 670 -12.77 62.46 -41.15
C PRO A 670 -12.92 61.41 -40.02
N PHE A 671 -12.02 60.43 -39.97
CA PHE A 671 -12.06 59.35 -38.96
C PHE A 671 -12.13 59.88 -37.52
N THR A 672 -13.15 59.42 -36.80
CA THR A 672 -13.38 59.68 -35.38
C THR A 672 -14.15 58.51 -34.77
N SER A 673 -13.89 58.21 -33.49
CA SER A 673 -14.67 57.26 -32.68
C SER A 673 -15.83 57.93 -31.92
N ASP A 674 -15.95 59.28 -31.99
CA ASP A 674 -17.08 60.01 -31.38
C ASP A 674 -18.39 59.81 -32.16
N LYS A 675 -19.22 58.87 -31.68
CA LYS A 675 -20.54 58.54 -32.23
C LYS A 675 -21.43 59.77 -32.41
N SER A 676 -21.41 60.74 -31.47
CA SER A 676 -22.23 61.96 -31.59
C SER A 676 -21.76 62.89 -32.72
N THR A 677 -20.47 62.86 -33.05
CA THR A 677 -19.93 63.61 -34.20
C THR A 677 -20.29 62.91 -35.51
N LEU A 678 -20.23 61.57 -35.55
CA LEU A 678 -20.61 60.77 -36.71
C LEU A 678 -22.10 60.92 -37.04
N GLU A 679 -22.99 60.79 -36.06
CA GLU A 679 -24.44 60.96 -36.25
C GLU A 679 -24.78 62.33 -36.85
N LYS A 680 -24.15 63.40 -36.34
CA LYS A 680 -24.32 64.77 -36.86
C LYS A 680 -23.76 64.95 -38.26
N ALA A 681 -22.75 64.17 -38.64
CA ALA A 681 -22.22 64.18 -39.99
C ALA A 681 -23.20 63.50 -40.95
N VAL A 682 -23.74 62.33 -40.58
CA VAL A 682 -24.76 61.61 -41.36
C VAL A 682 -26.02 62.46 -41.57
N ASP A 683 -26.45 63.23 -40.57
CA ASP A 683 -27.61 64.11 -40.70
C ASP A 683 -27.48 65.16 -41.83
N LYS A 684 -26.24 65.55 -42.18
CA LYS A 684 -25.95 66.57 -43.20
C LYS A 684 -26.02 66.07 -44.63
N ILE A 685 -25.95 64.76 -44.86
CA ILE A 685 -26.05 64.14 -46.19
C ILE A 685 -27.36 64.62 -46.83
N ASP A 686 -27.35 65.09 -48.07
CA ASP A 686 -28.55 65.58 -48.73
C ASP A 686 -29.06 64.59 -49.82
N SER A 687 -29.84 65.09 -50.79
CA SER A 687 -30.46 64.29 -51.86
C SER A 687 -30.60 65.18 -53.10
N TYR A 688 -29.46 65.66 -53.61
CA TYR A 688 -29.35 66.58 -54.73
C TYR A 688 -28.13 66.25 -55.61
N GLY A 689 -28.21 66.55 -56.90
CA GLY A 689 -27.08 66.36 -57.82
C GLY A 689 -27.14 65.06 -58.65
N GLY A 690 -26.04 64.75 -59.32
CA GLY A 690 -25.83 63.51 -60.09
C GLY A 690 -25.06 62.45 -59.30
N THR A 691 -24.49 61.44 -59.96
CA THR A 691 -23.82 60.30 -59.30
C THR A 691 -22.42 60.08 -59.87
N ASN A 692 -21.37 60.16 -59.04
CA ASN A 692 -19.97 60.00 -59.43
C ASN A 692 -19.21 59.07 -58.47
N LEU A 693 -19.20 57.78 -58.81
CA LEU A 693 -18.61 56.71 -58.00
C LEU A 693 -17.08 56.85 -57.86
N SER A 694 -16.40 57.33 -58.91
CA SER A 694 -14.96 57.60 -58.87
C SER A 694 -14.60 58.59 -57.77
N SER A 695 -15.37 59.66 -57.65
CA SER A 695 -15.15 60.70 -56.64
C SER A 695 -15.32 60.15 -55.23
N ALA A 696 -16.35 59.33 -55.02
CA ALA A 696 -16.68 58.72 -53.73
C ALA A 696 -15.55 57.82 -53.21
N ILE A 697 -15.11 56.86 -54.03
CA ILE A 697 -14.05 55.92 -53.66
C ILE A 697 -12.70 56.63 -53.53
N SER A 698 -12.38 57.57 -54.44
CA SER A 698 -11.14 58.36 -54.34
C SER A 698 -11.06 59.13 -53.03
N ALA A 699 -12.15 59.78 -52.59
CA ALA A 699 -12.17 60.50 -51.33
C ALA A 699 -12.02 59.57 -50.12
N GLY A 700 -12.55 58.35 -50.20
CA GLY A 700 -12.33 57.31 -49.20
C GLY A 700 -10.86 56.87 -49.12
N ILE A 701 -10.24 56.55 -50.26
CA ILE A 701 -8.82 56.17 -50.34
C ILE A 701 -7.91 57.29 -49.80
N ASP A 702 -8.22 58.55 -50.12
CA ASP A 702 -7.45 59.72 -49.64
C ASP A 702 -7.46 59.83 -48.11
N LEU A 703 -8.55 59.45 -47.44
CA LEU A 703 -8.62 59.42 -45.98
C LEU A 703 -7.63 58.40 -45.41
N PHE A 704 -7.66 57.16 -45.92
CA PHE A 704 -6.78 56.07 -45.48
C PHE A 704 -5.30 56.32 -45.77
N THR A 705 -5.00 56.99 -46.87
CA THR A 705 -3.62 57.25 -47.31
C THR A 705 -3.05 58.55 -46.75
N SER A 706 -3.86 59.35 -46.06
CA SER A 706 -3.39 60.57 -45.40
C SER A 706 -2.40 60.25 -44.27
N SER A 707 -1.47 61.16 -44.01
CA SER A 707 -0.42 60.98 -43.00
C SER A 707 -0.93 60.76 -41.56
N SER A 708 -2.20 61.07 -41.31
CA SER A 708 -2.82 60.92 -39.98
C SER A 708 -3.29 59.50 -39.70
N TYR A 709 -3.58 58.70 -40.73
CA TYR A 709 -4.23 57.38 -40.62
C TYR A 709 -3.47 56.27 -41.35
N LYS A 710 -2.53 56.61 -42.24
CA LYS A 710 -1.73 55.63 -42.97
C LYS A 710 -0.87 54.79 -42.03
N ASN A 711 -1.03 53.46 -42.13
CA ASN A 711 -0.26 52.45 -41.41
C ASN A 711 -0.35 52.57 -39.87
N ASP A 712 -1.46 53.06 -39.33
CA ASP A 712 -1.65 53.16 -37.88
C ASP A 712 -2.21 51.88 -37.23
N GLY A 713 -2.40 50.84 -38.04
CA GLY A 713 -2.78 49.51 -37.61
C GLY A 713 -4.29 49.26 -37.54
N HIS A 714 -5.12 49.96 -38.31
CA HIS A 714 -6.56 49.63 -38.44
C HIS A 714 -6.86 48.94 -39.77
N ALA A 715 -7.80 47.99 -39.76
CA ALA A 715 -8.33 47.39 -40.98
C ALA A 715 -9.19 48.42 -41.75
N LYS A 716 -9.13 48.43 -43.08
CA LYS A 716 -9.65 49.52 -43.89
C LYS A 716 -10.83 49.09 -44.75
N TYR A 717 -12.00 49.67 -44.50
CA TYR A 717 -13.22 49.35 -45.22
C TYR A 717 -13.87 50.58 -45.85
N ILE A 718 -14.36 50.44 -47.08
CA ILE A 718 -15.29 51.41 -47.68
C ILE A 718 -16.64 50.72 -47.84
N ILE A 719 -17.69 51.31 -47.29
CA ILE A 719 -19.07 50.92 -47.58
C ILE A 719 -19.63 51.95 -48.55
N LEU A 720 -19.72 51.58 -49.82
CA LEU A 720 -20.30 52.38 -50.90
C LEU A 720 -21.77 52.02 -51.07
N LEU A 721 -22.67 52.96 -50.78
CA LEU A 721 -24.11 52.80 -51.03
C LEU A 721 -24.55 53.76 -52.13
N THR A 722 -25.20 53.26 -53.18
CA THR A 722 -25.68 54.04 -54.34
C THR A 722 -26.97 53.47 -54.93
N ASP A 723 -27.81 54.33 -55.51
CA ASP A 723 -29.05 53.93 -56.20
C ASP A 723 -29.03 54.14 -57.72
N GLY A 724 -27.87 54.50 -58.30
CA GLY A 724 -27.78 54.88 -59.70
C GLY A 724 -26.50 54.47 -60.41
N GLU A 725 -26.47 54.69 -61.72
CA GLU A 725 -25.28 54.55 -62.56
C GLU A 725 -24.42 55.82 -62.48
N GLY A 726 -23.13 55.66 -62.20
CA GLY A 726 -22.18 56.79 -62.13
C GLY A 726 -20.86 56.48 -62.81
N ASP A 727 -20.13 57.53 -63.18
CA ASP A 727 -18.82 57.40 -63.83
C ASP A 727 -17.80 56.72 -62.89
N TYR A 728 -17.24 55.59 -63.32
CA TYR A 728 -16.23 54.84 -62.58
C TYR A 728 -14.97 54.56 -63.39
N SER A 729 -13.81 54.67 -62.74
CA SER A 729 -12.51 54.27 -63.29
C SER A 729 -11.90 53.16 -62.44
N ASN A 730 -11.57 52.02 -63.06
CA ASN A 730 -11.01 50.84 -62.40
C ASN A 730 -9.68 51.12 -61.67
N ILE A 731 -9.00 52.23 -61.97
CA ILE A 731 -7.77 52.65 -61.28
C ILE A 731 -7.97 52.75 -59.76
N TYR A 732 -9.17 53.11 -59.31
CA TYR A 732 -9.49 53.24 -57.88
C TYR A 732 -9.71 51.88 -57.21
N THR A 733 -10.23 50.88 -57.93
CA THR A 733 -10.28 49.49 -57.46
C THR A 733 -8.86 48.96 -57.26
N GLU A 734 -8.01 49.15 -58.27
CA GLU A 734 -6.60 48.75 -58.24
C GLU A 734 -5.79 49.48 -57.17
N GLU A 735 -6.14 50.73 -56.85
CA GLU A 735 -5.52 51.51 -55.79
C GLU A 735 -5.98 51.07 -54.40
N ALA A 736 -7.29 50.87 -54.21
CA ALA A 736 -7.83 50.32 -52.96
C ALA A 736 -7.21 48.97 -52.63
N GLN A 737 -7.16 48.05 -53.61
CA GLN A 737 -6.51 46.75 -53.44
C GLN A 737 -5.03 46.88 -53.03
N ARG A 738 -4.28 47.81 -53.65
CA ARG A 738 -2.86 48.03 -53.36
C ARG A 738 -2.61 48.59 -51.96
N GLU A 739 -3.52 49.41 -51.44
CA GLU A 739 -3.42 50.00 -50.10
C GLU A 739 -4.10 49.14 -49.01
N GLY A 740 -4.60 47.95 -49.38
CA GLY A 740 -5.26 47.01 -48.47
C GLY A 740 -6.62 47.49 -47.98
N ILE A 741 -7.40 48.12 -48.87
CA ILE A 741 -8.74 48.66 -48.58
C ILE A 741 -9.78 47.76 -49.24
N THR A 742 -10.66 47.20 -48.42
CA THR A 742 -11.77 46.34 -48.84
C THR A 742 -13.03 47.18 -49.08
N ILE A 743 -13.67 47.04 -50.26
CA ILE A 743 -14.86 47.82 -50.61
C ILE A 743 -16.10 46.92 -50.61
N PHE A 744 -17.04 47.19 -49.72
CA PHE A 744 -18.40 46.67 -49.80
C PHE A 744 -19.26 47.62 -50.60
N THR A 745 -20.02 47.09 -51.54
CA THR A 745 -20.92 47.89 -52.40
C THR A 745 -22.36 47.47 -52.17
N VAL A 746 -23.25 48.44 -51.96
CA VAL A 746 -24.68 48.24 -51.76
C VAL A 746 -25.43 49.00 -52.84
N GLY A 747 -26.05 48.26 -53.76
CA GLY A 747 -26.94 48.83 -54.77
C GLY A 747 -28.38 48.92 -54.24
N LEU A 748 -29.00 50.09 -54.35
CA LEU A 748 -30.39 50.34 -53.95
C LEU A 748 -31.29 50.53 -55.18
N GLY A 749 -32.35 49.72 -55.28
CA GLY A 749 -33.32 49.77 -56.36
C GLY A 749 -32.84 49.11 -57.66
N ASP A 750 -33.65 49.23 -58.70
CA ASP A 750 -33.46 48.49 -59.96
C ASP A 750 -32.56 49.20 -60.99
N GLU A 751 -32.23 50.49 -60.78
CA GLU A 751 -31.48 51.34 -61.73
C GLU A 751 -29.97 51.46 -61.39
N VAL A 752 -29.39 50.42 -60.78
CA VAL A 752 -27.97 50.34 -60.41
C VAL A 752 -27.14 49.50 -61.39
N SER A 753 -25.87 49.87 -61.59
CA SER A 753 -24.92 49.08 -62.37
C SER A 753 -24.40 47.88 -61.57
N VAL A 754 -25.21 46.81 -61.46
CA VAL A 754 -24.91 45.60 -60.67
C VAL A 754 -23.53 45.00 -60.98
N ASP A 755 -23.21 44.81 -62.26
CA ASP A 755 -21.93 44.19 -62.66
C ASP A 755 -20.73 45.04 -62.24
N LEU A 756 -20.82 46.37 -62.42
CA LEU A 756 -19.79 47.30 -61.99
C LEU A 756 -19.57 47.26 -60.48
N LEU A 757 -20.65 47.28 -59.69
CA LEU A 757 -20.55 47.23 -58.23
C LEU A 757 -19.97 45.89 -57.74
N LYS A 758 -20.35 44.78 -58.38
CA LYS A 758 -19.74 43.46 -58.14
C LYS A 758 -18.24 43.47 -58.47
N ASP A 759 -17.85 44.02 -59.61
CA ASP A 759 -16.44 44.10 -60.02
C ASP A 759 -15.62 44.94 -59.03
N ILE A 760 -16.15 46.05 -58.55
CA ILE A 760 -15.51 46.89 -57.52
C ILE A 760 -15.33 46.11 -56.21
N ALA A 761 -16.40 45.49 -55.73
CA ALA A 761 -16.37 44.77 -54.46
C ALA A 761 -15.41 43.58 -54.52
N THR A 762 -15.61 42.68 -55.48
CA THR A 762 -14.77 41.48 -55.63
C THR A 762 -13.32 41.82 -55.96
N GLY A 763 -13.07 42.89 -56.73
CA GLY A 763 -11.72 43.36 -57.05
C GLY A 763 -10.90 43.84 -55.84
N THR A 764 -11.56 44.13 -54.71
CA THR A 764 -10.92 44.57 -53.46
C THR A 764 -11.07 43.56 -52.31
N GLY A 765 -11.64 42.38 -52.57
CA GLY A 765 -11.94 41.38 -51.53
C GLY A 765 -13.23 41.63 -50.75
N GLY A 766 -14.05 42.60 -51.14
CA GLY A 766 -15.35 42.87 -50.54
C GLY A 766 -16.50 42.16 -51.27
N GLN A 767 -17.71 42.38 -50.77
CA GLN A 767 -18.94 41.75 -51.31
C GLN A 767 -19.98 42.78 -51.77
N TYR A 768 -20.69 42.43 -52.84
CA TYR A 768 -21.83 43.19 -53.35
C TYR A 768 -23.14 42.72 -52.70
N TYR A 769 -23.97 43.69 -52.33
CA TYR A 769 -25.33 43.48 -51.81
C TYR A 769 -26.34 44.28 -52.64
N HIS A 770 -27.51 43.68 -52.88
CA HIS A 770 -28.62 44.32 -53.58
C HIS A 770 -29.78 44.54 -52.61
N ALA A 771 -30.28 45.76 -52.57
CA ALA A 771 -31.50 46.14 -51.86
C ALA A 771 -32.55 46.56 -52.88
N ASP A 772 -33.54 45.72 -53.15
CA ASP A 772 -34.63 46.07 -54.10
C ASP A 772 -35.45 47.28 -53.60
N GLU A 773 -35.49 47.46 -52.28
CA GLU A 773 -36.19 48.55 -51.58
C GLU A 773 -35.40 49.02 -50.36
N ALA A 774 -35.60 50.28 -49.95
CA ALA A 774 -34.83 50.92 -48.87
C ALA A 774 -34.88 50.15 -47.54
N ASP A 775 -35.99 49.48 -47.21
CA ASP A 775 -36.12 48.71 -45.97
C ASP A 775 -35.19 47.48 -45.91
N LYS A 776 -34.68 46.99 -47.05
CA LYS A 776 -33.69 45.89 -47.07
C LYS A 776 -32.30 46.34 -46.62
N LEU A 777 -32.05 47.65 -46.59
CA LEU A 777 -30.78 48.19 -46.13
C LEU A 777 -30.50 47.87 -44.66
N TYR A 778 -31.52 47.71 -43.81
CA TYR A 778 -31.34 47.34 -42.39
C TYR A 778 -30.55 46.03 -42.29
N GLY A 779 -31.06 44.94 -42.84
CA GLY A 779 -30.39 43.63 -42.77
C GLY A 779 -29.06 43.58 -43.53
N ILE A 780 -28.90 44.37 -44.59
CA ILE A 780 -27.63 44.42 -45.35
C ILE A 780 -26.53 45.10 -44.53
N PHE A 781 -26.81 46.25 -43.91
CA PHE A 781 -25.80 46.94 -43.10
C PHE A 781 -25.46 46.14 -41.85
N ASP A 782 -26.43 45.46 -41.24
CA ASP A 782 -26.18 44.53 -40.14
C ASP A 782 -25.25 43.38 -40.60
N THR A 783 -25.53 42.78 -41.77
CA THR A 783 -24.66 41.73 -42.36
C THR A 783 -23.25 42.22 -42.64
N ILE A 784 -23.10 43.46 -43.13
CA ILE A 784 -21.79 44.05 -43.37
C ILE A 784 -21.08 44.31 -42.05
N ALA A 785 -21.78 44.82 -41.03
CA ALA A 785 -21.23 45.04 -39.69
C ALA A 785 -20.66 43.75 -39.12
N ASP A 786 -21.44 42.67 -39.14
CA ASP A 786 -21.01 41.34 -38.68
C ASP A 786 -19.77 40.82 -39.43
N LYS A 787 -19.69 41.06 -40.75
CA LYS A 787 -18.54 40.65 -41.56
C LYS A 787 -17.30 41.53 -41.40
N THR A 788 -17.47 42.78 -40.96
CA THR A 788 -16.35 43.68 -40.69
C THR A 788 -15.81 43.52 -39.26
N ASP A 789 -16.55 42.83 -38.39
CA ASP A 789 -16.24 42.54 -36.99
C ASP A 789 -15.26 41.36 -36.83
N LEU A 790 -14.12 41.42 -37.52
CA LEU A 790 -13.16 40.29 -37.60
C LEU A 790 -12.17 40.21 -36.43
N TYR A 791 -12.15 41.21 -35.55
CA TYR A 791 -11.05 41.43 -34.59
C TYR A 791 -11.51 41.70 -33.17
N LYS A 792 -12.81 41.91 -32.98
CA LYS A 792 -13.36 42.19 -31.67
C LYS A 792 -13.41 40.91 -30.85
N ASP A 793 -13.02 41.07 -29.60
CA ASP A 793 -13.14 40.12 -28.51
C ASP A 793 -13.91 40.91 -27.43
N SER A 794 -15.23 40.75 -27.43
CA SER A 794 -16.13 41.61 -26.66
C SER A 794 -16.05 41.37 -25.14
N ASP A 795 -15.73 40.15 -24.73
CA ASP A 795 -15.69 39.70 -23.35
C ASP A 795 -14.26 39.48 -22.82
N ASN A 796 -13.25 39.61 -23.69
CA ASN A 796 -11.80 39.56 -23.41
C ASN A 796 -11.33 38.19 -22.93
N ASP A 797 -11.85 37.13 -23.55
CA ASP A 797 -11.54 35.74 -23.24
C ASP A 797 -10.35 35.21 -24.07
N GLY A 798 -9.92 35.96 -25.09
CA GLY A 798 -8.84 35.60 -26.01
C GLY A 798 -9.31 34.93 -27.31
N LEU A 799 -10.62 34.72 -27.47
CA LEU A 799 -11.30 34.28 -28.68
C LEU A 799 -11.99 35.49 -29.32
N ARG A 800 -12.21 35.44 -30.64
CA ARG A 800 -12.83 36.55 -31.37
C ARG A 800 -14.30 36.28 -31.59
N ASP A 801 -15.13 37.31 -31.47
CA ASP A 801 -16.58 37.27 -31.74
C ASP A 801 -16.87 36.63 -33.12
N TYR A 802 -16.03 36.91 -34.12
CA TYR A 802 -16.15 36.34 -35.47
C TYR A 802 -16.06 34.81 -35.47
N TYR A 803 -15.06 34.25 -34.79
CA TYR A 803 -14.84 32.80 -34.78
C TYR A 803 -15.96 32.08 -34.04
N GLU A 804 -16.42 32.62 -32.92
CA GLU A 804 -17.58 32.08 -32.18
C GLU A 804 -18.86 32.07 -33.00
N LYS A 805 -19.12 33.15 -33.74
CA LYS A 805 -20.25 33.23 -34.67
C LYS A 805 -20.12 32.20 -35.79
N GLU A 806 -18.94 32.03 -36.39
CA GLU A 806 -18.72 31.05 -37.46
C GLU A 806 -18.78 29.60 -36.97
N MET A 807 -18.36 29.33 -35.73
CA MET A 807 -18.56 28.04 -35.07
C MET A 807 -20.05 27.77 -34.85
N ASN A 808 -20.78 28.70 -34.23
CA ASN A 808 -22.24 28.60 -34.04
C ASN A 808 -23.03 28.39 -35.34
N ASN A 809 -22.55 28.95 -36.46
CA ASN A 809 -23.13 28.72 -37.79
C ASN A 809 -22.75 27.35 -38.40
N GLY A 810 -21.79 26.64 -37.81
CA GLY A 810 -21.27 25.36 -38.25
C GLY A 810 -20.35 25.45 -39.47
N ASN A 811 -19.77 26.63 -39.71
CA ASN A 811 -18.83 26.89 -40.80
C ASN A 811 -17.40 26.61 -40.36
N LEU A 812 -17.01 27.13 -39.18
CA LEU A 812 -15.76 26.79 -38.52
C LEU A 812 -15.97 25.53 -37.65
N ARG A 813 -15.10 24.53 -37.81
CA ARG A 813 -15.31 23.16 -37.31
C ARG A 813 -14.06 22.64 -36.61
N LEU A 814 -14.23 21.60 -35.81
CA LEU A 814 -13.11 20.82 -35.28
C LEU A 814 -12.30 20.21 -36.44
N GLY A 815 -11.05 19.83 -36.20
CA GLY A 815 -10.21 19.20 -37.24
C GLY A 815 -10.74 17.86 -37.78
N THR A 816 -11.68 17.22 -37.07
CA THR A 816 -12.44 16.05 -37.54
C THR A 816 -13.68 16.42 -38.37
N GLY A 817 -13.98 17.71 -38.54
CA GLY A 817 -15.14 18.23 -39.27
C GLY A 817 -16.44 18.32 -38.44
N VAL A 818 -16.41 17.87 -37.18
CA VAL A 818 -17.51 18.02 -36.22
C VAL A 818 -17.79 19.52 -35.99
N LYS A 819 -19.08 19.87 -35.92
CA LYS A 819 -19.51 21.24 -35.66
C LYS A 819 -19.44 21.53 -34.16
N LEU A 820 -18.91 22.69 -33.80
CA LEU A 820 -18.96 23.21 -32.44
C LEU A 820 -20.05 24.28 -32.37
N THR A 821 -20.95 24.21 -31.39
CA THR A 821 -22.06 25.18 -31.23
C THR A 821 -22.33 25.41 -29.76
N GLY A 822 -22.86 26.58 -29.39
CA GLY A 822 -23.24 26.91 -28.01
C GLY A 822 -22.45 28.05 -27.40
N LEU A 823 -21.42 28.56 -28.09
CA LEU A 823 -20.58 29.67 -27.62
C LEU A 823 -21.37 30.98 -27.59
N ASN A 824 -21.01 31.86 -26.65
CA ASN A 824 -21.61 33.17 -26.48
C ASN A 824 -20.54 34.25 -26.39
N TYR A 825 -20.29 34.93 -27.52
CA TYR A 825 -19.32 36.02 -27.69
C TYR A 825 -19.44 37.25 -26.75
N LEU A 826 -20.37 37.24 -25.81
CA LEU A 826 -20.53 38.27 -24.78
C LEU A 826 -20.28 37.73 -23.37
N ASN A 827 -19.91 36.45 -23.25
CA ASN A 827 -19.65 35.74 -22.02
C ASN A 827 -18.34 34.95 -22.15
N ALA A 828 -17.30 35.44 -21.47
CA ALA A 828 -15.94 34.91 -21.60
C ALA A 828 -15.75 33.44 -21.16
N ASP A 829 -16.73 32.88 -20.45
CA ASP A 829 -16.78 31.50 -19.95
C ASP A 829 -18.19 31.00 -20.23
N SER A 830 -18.41 30.41 -21.40
CA SER A 830 -19.73 30.10 -21.97
C SER A 830 -20.50 29.05 -21.16
N ASP A 831 -19.83 28.17 -20.41
CA ASP A 831 -20.43 27.09 -19.64
C ASP A 831 -20.27 27.18 -18.10
N ASP A 832 -19.65 28.27 -17.63
CA ASP A 832 -19.43 28.63 -16.22
C ASP A 832 -18.53 27.63 -15.44
N ASP A 833 -17.54 27.01 -16.09
CA ASP A 833 -16.67 25.98 -15.49
C ASP A 833 -15.33 26.52 -14.90
N ASN A 834 -15.07 27.81 -15.09
CA ASN A 834 -13.85 28.57 -14.78
C ASN A 834 -12.68 28.41 -15.77
N LEU A 835 -12.91 27.94 -16.99
CA LEU A 835 -12.05 28.16 -18.15
C LEU A 835 -12.68 29.21 -19.05
N LEU A 836 -11.83 30.03 -19.68
CA LEU A 836 -12.29 30.96 -20.70
C LEU A 836 -12.40 30.23 -22.04
N ASP A 837 -13.37 30.56 -22.90
CA ASP A 837 -13.53 29.83 -24.19
C ASP A 837 -12.23 29.88 -25.02
N GLY A 838 -11.51 31.01 -24.99
CA GLY A 838 -10.19 31.18 -25.60
C GLY A 838 -9.03 30.38 -24.96
N GLU A 839 -9.19 29.85 -23.73
CA GLU A 839 -8.25 28.91 -23.11
C GLU A 839 -8.52 27.45 -23.54
N GLU A 840 -9.78 27.13 -23.81
CA GLU A 840 -10.27 25.80 -24.15
C GLU A 840 -10.06 25.43 -25.62
N ILE A 841 -10.23 26.40 -26.52
CA ILE A 841 -10.07 26.19 -27.96
C ILE A 841 -9.04 27.12 -28.58
N GLN A 842 -8.51 26.70 -29.73
CA GLN A 842 -7.61 27.52 -30.54
C GLN A 842 -7.96 27.36 -32.02
N VAL A 843 -8.13 28.47 -32.74
CA VAL A 843 -8.27 28.44 -34.19
C VAL A 843 -6.88 28.33 -34.82
N LEU A 844 -6.69 27.34 -35.70
CA LEU A 844 -5.41 27.05 -36.35
C LEU A 844 -5.59 26.94 -37.86
N LYS A 845 -4.49 27.18 -38.58
CA LYS A 845 -4.40 26.98 -40.04
C LYS A 845 -3.28 26.01 -40.39
N VAL A 846 -3.60 24.98 -41.17
CA VAL A 846 -2.62 24.03 -41.74
C VAL A 846 -2.90 23.87 -43.23
N GLY A 847 -1.98 24.34 -44.07
CA GLY A 847 -2.20 24.40 -45.52
C GLY A 847 -3.30 25.40 -45.86
N GLU A 848 -4.34 24.97 -46.57
CA GLU A 848 -5.52 25.79 -46.88
C GLU A 848 -6.67 25.60 -45.87
N ARG A 849 -6.51 24.71 -44.88
CA ARG A 849 -7.56 24.38 -43.90
C ARG A 849 -7.42 25.23 -42.65
N VAL A 850 -8.49 25.95 -42.32
CA VAL A 850 -8.68 26.62 -41.02
C VAL A 850 -9.68 25.81 -40.20
N TYR A 851 -9.34 25.52 -38.95
CA TYR A 851 -10.11 24.62 -38.09
C TYR A 851 -9.90 24.97 -36.62
N VAL A 852 -10.70 24.36 -35.75
CA VAL A 852 -10.62 24.48 -34.30
C VAL A 852 -9.84 23.30 -33.74
N TYR A 853 -8.75 23.61 -33.05
CA TYR A 853 -8.09 22.71 -32.11
C TYR A 853 -8.79 22.85 -30.76
N MET A 854 -9.22 21.73 -30.18
CA MET A 854 -10.03 21.72 -28.96
C MET A 854 -9.28 21.03 -27.84
N LYS A 855 -9.19 21.67 -26.68
CA LYS A 855 -8.70 21.06 -25.43
C LYS A 855 -9.85 20.60 -24.56
N SER A 856 -10.90 21.41 -24.47
CA SER A 856 -12.22 21.15 -23.90
C SER A 856 -13.26 21.90 -24.73
N ASN A 857 -14.54 21.60 -24.54
CA ASN A 857 -15.66 22.16 -25.25
C ASN A 857 -16.26 23.35 -24.46
N PRO A 858 -16.15 24.59 -24.97
CA PRO A 858 -16.61 25.77 -24.24
C PRO A 858 -18.11 25.86 -23.97
N ALA A 859 -18.89 24.93 -24.53
CA ALA A 859 -20.32 24.86 -24.31
C ALA A 859 -20.70 23.73 -23.34
N SER A 860 -19.74 23.08 -22.69
CA SER A 860 -19.94 21.90 -21.84
C SER A 860 -18.86 21.77 -20.77
N ALA A 861 -19.20 22.18 -19.54
CA ALA A 861 -18.32 22.14 -18.37
C ALA A 861 -17.72 20.76 -18.00
N ASP A 862 -18.24 19.71 -18.63
CA ASP A 862 -17.79 18.32 -18.57
C ASP A 862 -17.81 17.84 -20.04
N THR A 863 -16.67 17.91 -20.72
CA THR A 863 -16.61 17.76 -22.18
C THR A 863 -16.86 16.33 -22.63
N ASP A 864 -16.32 15.35 -21.91
CA ASP A 864 -16.43 13.93 -22.25
C ASP A 864 -17.59 13.22 -21.53
N GLY A 865 -18.21 13.88 -20.55
CA GLY A 865 -19.38 13.41 -19.82
C GLY A 865 -19.06 12.38 -18.74
N ASP A 866 -17.80 12.26 -18.30
CA ASP A 866 -17.41 11.27 -17.31
C ASP A 866 -17.79 11.65 -15.86
N GLY A 867 -18.12 12.93 -15.64
CA GLY A 867 -18.52 13.53 -14.38
C GLY A 867 -17.44 14.38 -13.70
N LEU A 868 -16.25 14.55 -14.28
CA LEU A 868 -15.26 15.56 -13.90
C LEU A 868 -15.56 16.89 -14.60
N LEU A 869 -15.01 17.99 -14.08
CA LEU A 869 -15.14 19.29 -14.76
C LEU A 869 -13.81 19.66 -15.38
N ASP A 870 -13.87 20.25 -16.57
CA ASP A 870 -12.71 20.53 -17.41
C ASP A 870 -11.82 21.60 -16.78
N GLY A 871 -12.43 22.62 -16.16
CA GLY A 871 -11.76 23.79 -15.60
C GLY A 871 -11.42 23.71 -14.13
N SER A 872 -12.19 22.97 -13.35
CA SER A 872 -12.11 23.05 -11.89
C SER A 872 -12.36 21.73 -11.19
N ALA A 873 -11.84 21.60 -9.96
CA ALA A 873 -12.17 20.45 -9.12
C ALA A 873 -13.55 20.64 -8.48
N LYS A 874 -14.33 19.56 -8.34
CA LYS A 874 -15.60 19.64 -7.59
C LYS A 874 -15.32 19.76 -6.08
N ILE A 875 -15.87 20.82 -5.47
CA ILE A 875 -15.66 21.17 -4.05
C ILE A 875 -17.00 21.21 -3.31
N ILE A 876 -17.08 20.50 -2.18
CA ILE A 876 -18.24 20.51 -1.28
C ILE A 876 -17.76 20.86 0.13
N ASN A 877 -18.38 21.86 0.77
CA ASN A 877 -18.02 22.30 2.13
C ASN A 877 -16.51 22.56 2.34
N ASN A 878 -15.83 23.15 1.35
CA ASN A 878 -14.37 23.38 1.29
C ASN A 878 -13.50 22.11 1.24
N LYS A 879 -14.07 20.94 0.96
CA LYS A 879 -13.34 19.68 0.72
C LYS A 879 -13.41 19.36 -0.78
N LYS A 880 -12.27 19.03 -1.38
CA LYS A 880 -12.20 18.51 -2.76
C LYS A 880 -12.77 17.09 -2.77
N VAL A 881 -13.79 16.83 -3.60
CA VAL A 881 -14.52 15.55 -3.65
C VAL A 881 -14.38 14.82 -4.98
N ALA A 882 -13.97 15.53 -6.03
CA ALA A 882 -13.47 14.99 -7.27
C ALA A 882 -12.34 15.91 -7.79
N PRO A 883 -11.35 15.39 -8.53
CA PRO A 883 -10.31 16.22 -9.14
C PRO A 883 -10.89 17.12 -10.25
N LYS A 884 -10.05 18.04 -10.74
CA LYS A 884 -10.23 18.65 -12.06
C LYS A 884 -9.94 17.56 -13.10
N ASP A 885 -10.64 17.57 -14.22
CA ASP A 885 -10.38 16.64 -15.31
C ASP A 885 -8.93 16.81 -15.86
N PRO A 886 -8.07 15.80 -15.78
CA PRO A 886 -6.75 15.81 -16.41
C PRO A 886 -6.77 15.58 -17.93
N ASP A 887 -7.84 15.03 -18.51
CA ASP A 887 -7.97 14.76 -19.95
C ASP A 887 -9.42 14.98 -20.46
N PRO A 888 -9.85 16.24 -20.64
CA PRO A 888 -11.24 16.61 -20.97
C PRO A 888 -11.83 15.99 -22.24
N LEU A 889 -11.02 15.34 -23.08
CA LEU A 889 -11.48 14.72 -24.32
C LEU A 889 -11.70 13.20 -24.20
N TYR A 890 -11.29 12.59 -23.08
CA TYR A 890 -11.25 11.14 -22.89
C TYR A 890 -11.57 10.73 -21.44
N PRO A 891 -12.64 9.92 -21.24
CA PRO A 891 -13.13 9.57 -19.92
C PRO A 891 -12.06 8.95 -19.02
N ASN A 892 -11.95 9.43 -17.78
CA ASN A 892 -11.04 8.91 -16.77
C ASN A 892 -11.70 7.87 -15.87
N GLY A 893 -12.21 6.82 -16.51
CA GLY A 893 -12.88 5.69 -15.87
C GLY A 893 -14.25 5.40 -16.46
N PRO A 894 -15.05 4.54 -15.81
CA PRO A 894 -16.41 4.25 -16.25
C PRO A 894 -17.30 5.50 -16.14
N ILE A 895 -17.89 5.90 -17.27
CA ILE A 895 -18.81 7.04 -17.37
C ILE A 895 -19.88 6.98 -16.28
N GLY A 896 -20.06 8.08 -15.55
CA GLY A 896 -21.06 8.25 -14.49
C GLY A 896 -20.56 7.97 -13.07
N ILE A 897 -19.40 7.33 -12.90
CA ILE A 897 -18.86 7.02 -11.55
C ILE A 897 -18.46 8.29 -10.79
N TRP A 898 -17.83 9.25 -11.44
CA TRP A 898 -17.45 10.52 -10.80
C TRP A 898 -18.69 11.34 -10.40
N GLN A 899 -19.72 11.33 -11.25
CA GLN A 899 -21.00 11.96 -10.94
C GLN A 899 -21.70 11.28 -9.75
N ALA A 900 -21.72 9.95 -9.71
CA ALA A 900 -22.28 9.19 -8.57
C ALA A 900 -21.53 9.48 -7.26
N GLN A 901 -20.19 9.59 -7.31
CA GLN A 901 -19.37 9.99 -6.16
C GLN A 901 -19.72 11.40 -5.67
N PHE A 902 -19.85 12.34 -6.60
CA PHE A 902 -20.19 13.72 -6.28
C PHE A 902 -21.56 13.84 -5.61
N GLU A 903 -22.60 13.22 -6.18
CA GLU A 903 -23.96 13.22 -5.62
C GLU A 903 -24.00 12.57 -4.23
N ARG A 904 -23.19 11.53 -4.01
CA ARG A 904 -23.05 10.88 -2.70
C ARG A 904 -22.44 11.84 -1.67
N GLU A 905 -21.38 12.55 -2.00
CA GLU A 905 -20.77 13.56 -1.12
C GLU A 905 -21.71 14.76 -0.87
N GLU A 906 -22.44 15.21 -1.90
CA GLU A 906 -23.39 16.34 -1.79
C GLU A 906 -24.57 16.03 -0.87
N SER A 907 -25.02 14.77 -0.83
CA SER A 907 -26.04 14.33 0.12
C SER A 907 -25.64 14.55 1.60
N GLY A 908 -24.34 14.74 1.87
CA GLY A 908 -23.78 14.97 3.20
C GLY A 908 -23.86 13.75 4.11
N ASN A 909 -24.20 12.58 3.57
CA ASN A 909 -24.45 11.34 4.31
C ASN A 909 -23.30 10.33 4.17
N ILE A 910 -22.06 10.80 4.13
CA ILE A 910 -20.88 9.93 4.10
C ILE A 910 -20.39 9.66 5.54
N PRO A 911 -20.22 8.39 5.93
CA PRO A 911 -19.67 8.05 7.23
C PRO A 911 -18.21 8.51 7.36
N THR A 912 -17.88 9.13 8.49
CA THR A 912 -16.55 9.72 8.78
C THR A 912 -15.97 9.24 10.11
N LYS A 913 -16.78 8.54 10.91
CA LYS A 913 -16.42 8.10 12.26
C LYS A 913 -16.72 6.63 12.44
N TYR A 914 -15.92 6.00 13.28
CA TYR A 914 -16.21 4.63 13.69
C TYR A 914 -17.43 4.64 14.62
N GLY A 915 -18.43 3.84 14.27
CA GLY A 915 -19.55 3.50 15.10
C GLY A 915 -19.23 2.37 16.09
N ASP A 916 -20.27 1.63 16.45
CA ASP A 916 -20.15 0.51 17.38
C ASP A 916 -19.49 -0.71 16.73
N TYR A 917 -18.89 -1.57 17.55
CA TYR A 917 -18.52 -2.90 17.09
C TYR A 917 -19.75 -3.68 16.60
N ALA A 918 -19.54 -4.53 15.60
CA ALA A 918 -20.58 -5.43 15.11
C ALA A 918 -21.25 -6.19 16.29
N PRO A 919 -22.60 -6.16 16.40
CA PRO A 919 -23.32 -6.76 17.52
C PRO A 919 -23.20 -8.29 17.49
N ILE A 920 -22.93 -8.93 18.64
CA ILE A 920 -22.90 -10.40 18.75
C ILE A 920 -24.34 -10.93 18.63
N LYS A 921 -24.69 -11.47 17.48
CA LYS A 921 -25.83 -12.38 17.37
C LYS A 921 -25.29 -13.81 17.41
N LEU A 922 -25.66 -14.56 18.46
CA LEU A 922 -25.43 -16.01 18.52
C LEU A 922 -26.49 -16.69 17.64
N ASP A 923 -26.34 -16.55 16.33
CA ASP A 923 -27.05 -17.32 15.32
C ASP A 923 -26.02 -18.03 14.46
N LEU A 924 -26.24 -19.31 14.18
CA LEU A 924 -25.33 -20.20 13.45
C LEU A 924 -25.33 -19.93 11.94
N SER A 925 -26.08 -18.92 11.46
CA SER A 925 -26.19 -18.56 10.05
C SER A 925 -25.40 -17.31 9.61
N ILE A 926 -24.53 -16.71 10.45
CA ILE A 926 -23.78 -15.50 10.06
C ILE A 926 -22.33 -15.53 10.58
N PHE A 927 -21.36 -15.90 9.71
CA PHE A 927 -19.91 -15.87 9.98
C PHE A 927 -19.33 -14.44 10.04
N THR A 928 -20.08 -13.42 9.61
CA THR A 928 -19.69 -12.01 9.51
C THR A 928 -19.29 -11.38 10.83
N THR A 929 -20.10 -11.60 11.88
CA THR A 929 -19.87 -10.98 13.19
C THR A 929 -18.60 -11.47 13.86
N LEU A 930 -18.25 -12.74 13.65
CA LEU A 930 -17.03 -13.33 14.18
C LEU A 930 -15.81 -12.86 13.38
N GLY A 931 -15.91 -12.82 12.04
CA GLY A 931 -14.87 -12.28 11.16
C GLY A 931 -14.49 -10.84 11.48
N ALA A 932 -15.48 -9.94 11.50
CA ALA A 932 -15.27 -8.53 11.81
C ALA A 932 -14.63 -8.31 13.19
N ARG A 933 -15.01 -9.10 14.19
CA ARG A 933 -14.45 -9.01 15.55
C ARG A 933 -13.03 -9.57 15.67
N ILE A 934 -12.71 -10.62 14.93
CA ILE A 934 -11.35 -11.16 14.84
C ILE A 934 -10.42 -10.16 14.15
N LEU A 935 -10.93 -9.47 13.13
CA LEU A 935 -10.20 -8.46 12.37
C LEU A 935 -10.16 -7.07 13.02
N TRP A 936 -10.87 -6.89 14.15
CA TRP A 936 -11.06 -5.58 14.80
C TRP A 936 -11.69 -4.52 13.89
N PHE A 937 -12.63 -4.91 13.03
CA PHE A 937 -13.42 -3.96 12.25
C PHE A 937 -14.63 -3.45 13.06
N LYS A 938 -14.99 -2.20 12.80
CA LYS A 938 -16.15 -1.53 13.39
C LYS A 938 -17.09 -1.12 12.29
N TYR A 939 -18.38 -1.06 12.60
CA TYR A 939 -19.27 -0.34 11.72
C TYR A 939 -18.85 1.12 11.65
N ASP A 940 -19.12 1.77 10.53
CA ASP A 940 -19.18 3.22 10.50
C ASP A 940 -20.34 3.75 11.38
N ASP A 941 -20.41 5.07 11.56
CA ASP A 941 -21.41 5.74 12.38
C ASP A 941 -22.82 5.73 11.79
N HIS A 942 -22.98 5.36 10.51
CA HIS A 942 -24.25 5.16 9.81
C HIS A 942 -24.68 3.67 9.78
N LYS A 943 -23.78 2.76 10.15
CA LYS A 943 -23.95 1.29 10.13
C LYS A 943 -24.14 0.72 8.73
N GLU A 944 -23.51 1.32 7.72
CA GLU A 944 -23.58 0.86 6.33
C GLU A 944 -22.56 -0.26 6.06
N ALA A 945 -21.32 -0.08 6.49
CA ALA A 945 -20.21 -0.98 6.23
C ALA A 945 -19.26 -1.12 7.44
N LEU A 946 -18.41 -2.13 7.37
CA LEU A 946 -17.38 -2.47 8.35
C LEU A 946 -16.03 -1.97 7.86
N HIS A 947 -15.31 -1.21 8.68
CA HIS A 947 -14.05 -0.59 8.30
C HIS A 947 -12.88 -1.00 9.19
N SER A 948 -11.69 -0.99 8.60
CA SER A 948 -10.43 -1.16 9.31
C SER A 948 -10.16 -0.03 10.30
N GLN A 949 -9.41 -0.35 11.35
CA GLN A 949 -8.82 0.66 12.23
C GLN A 949 -7.32 0.81 11.91
N VAL A 950 -6.77 2.01 12.09
CA VAL A 950 -5.33 2.30 11.91
C VAL A 950 -4.45 1.42 12.80
N SER A 951 -4.92 1.11 14.01
CA SER A 951 -4.20 0.27 15.00
C SER A 951 -4.77 -1.16 15.01
N THR A 952 -4.77 -1.81 13.85
CA THR A 952 -5.18 -3.21 13.68
C THR A 952 -4.02 -4.17 13.98
N TRP A 953 -4.33 -5.44 14.19
CA TRP A 953 -3.32 -6.50 14.29
C TRP A 953 -2.54 -6.73 12.99
N GLN A 954 -3.11 -6.37 11.83
CA GLN A 954 -2.39 -6.41 10.55
C GLN A 954 -1.22 -5.42 10.51
N SER A 955 -1.16 -4.45 11.44
CA SER A 955 0.01 -3.57 11.57
C SER A 955 1.28 -4.30 12.05
N ILE A 956 1.15 -5.56 12.48
CA ILE A 956 2.25 -6.39 12.98
C ILE A 956 2.91 -7.19 11.82
N GLY A 957 2.16 -7.46 10.76
CA GLY A 957 2.57 -8.37 9.68
C GLY A 957 2.66 -7.74 8.29
N GLY A 958 2.31 -6.45 8.14
CA GLY A 958 2.39 -5.77 6.85
C GLY A 958 1.51 -6.42 5.78
N TYR A 959 2.01 -6.45 4.55
CA TYR A 959 1.43 -7.08 3.38
C TYR A 959 2.45 -8.05 2.77
N ASN A 960 1.99 -9.18 2.25
CA ASN A 960 2.79 -10.13 1.50
C ASN A 960 1.87 -10.94 0.58
N ASP A 961 2.43 -11.71 -0.35
CA ASP A 961 1.62 -12.44 -1.33
C ASP A 961 0.73 -13.53 -0.72
N PHE A 962 1.02 -14.00 0.51
CA PHE A 962 0.10 -14.85 1.26
C PHE A 962 -1.21 -14.12 1.62
N TYR A 963 -1.17 -12.80 1.86
CA TYR A 963 -2.41 -12.03 2.04
C TYR A 963 -3.26 -12.05 0.78
N ASP A 964 -2.68 -11.91 -0.41
CA ASP A 964 -3.46 -12.03 -1.65
C ASP A 964 -4.24 -13.34 -1.68
N ARG A 965 -3.59 -14.46 -1.28
CA ARG A 965 -4.24 -15.77 -1.26
C ARG A 965 -5.24 -15.94 -0.12
N ALA A 966 -4.96 -15.42 1.07
CA ALA A 966 -5.92 -15.43 2.17
C ALA A 966 -7.20 -14.65 1.80
N PHE A 967 -7.05 -13.55 1.06
CA PHE A 967 -8.17 -12.81 0.51
C PHE A 967 -8.84 -13.57 -0.65
N GLN A 968 -8.09 -14.18 -1.55
CA GLN A 968 -8.65 -14.96 -2.67
C GLN A 968 -9.44 -16.20 -2.19
N ILE A 969 -8.95 -16.91 -1.17
CA ILE A 969 -9.71 -17.98 -0.49
C ILE A 969 -10.90 -17.37 0.25
N GLY A 970 -10.65 -16.26 0.95
CA GLY A 970 -11.66 -15.46 1.62
C GLY A 970 -12.77 -15.02 0.68
N THR A 971 -12.50 -14.83 -0.62
CA THR A 971 -13.46 -14.45 -1.64
C THR A 971 -13.93 -15.60 -2.53
N LEU A 972 -13.48 -16.84 -2.28
CA LEU A 972 -13.71 -17.98 -3.18
C LEU A 972 -13.26 -17.73 -4.64
N GLY A 973 -12.22 -16.91 -4.83
CA GLY A 973 -11.72 -16.50 -6.14
C GLY A 973 -12.43 -15.28 -6.73
N ASP A 974 -13.40 -14.70 -6.05
CA ASP A 974 -14.17 -13.53 -6.50
C ASP A 974 -13.50 -12.21 -6.06
N MET A 975 -12.31 -11.94 -6.59
CA MET A 975 -11.45 -10.83 -6.22
C MET A 975 -10.51 -10.43 -7.36
N ASP A 976 -10.32 -9.12 -7.55
CA ASP A 976 -9.14 -8.58 -8.23
C ASP A 976 -8.17 -7.98 -7.21
N LYS A 977 -6.93 -7.77 -7.65
CA LYS A 977 -5.89 -7.00 -6.93
C LYS A 977 -5.02 -6.21 -7.91
N VAL A 978 -4.42 -5.12 -7.44
CA VAL A 978 -3.42 -4.36 -8.19
C VAL A 978 -2.33 -3.84 -7.24
N LYS A 979 -1.09 -3.84 -7.74
CA LYS A 979 0.13 -3.49 -7.00
C LYS A 979 0.85 -2.36 -7.72
N PHE A 980 1.20 -1.31 -6.99
CA PHE A 980 1.92 -0.15 -7.53
C PHE A 980 3.22 0.08 -6.75
N PRO A 981 4.30 -0.64 -7.08
CA PRO A 981 5.59 -0.45 -6.44
C PRO A 981 6.24 0.86 -6.94
N TYR A 982 6.78 1.66 -6.03
CA TYR A 982 7.45 2.92 -6.35
C TYR A 982 8.57 3.23 -5.36
N THR A 983 9.41 4.21 -5.70
CA THR A 983 10.53 4.61 -4.85
C THR A 983 10.36 6.07 -4.45
N ASP A 984 10.48 6.35 -3.15
CA ASP A 984 10.52 7.71 -2.64
C ASP A 984 11.72 8.45 -3.22
N SER A 985 11.44 9.56 -3.91
CA SER A 985 12.43 10.34 -4.67
C SER A 985 13.52 10.94 -3.80
N ALA A 986 13.25 11.18 -2.50
CA ALA A 986 14.23 11.74 -1.58
C ALA A 986 15.01 10.66 -0.81
N SER A 987 14.32 9.69 -0.21
CA SER A 987 14.98 8.70 0.66
C SER A 987 15.51 7.45 -0.06
N GLY A 988 15.06 7.19 -1.29
CA GLY A 988 15.37 5.96 -2.02
C GLY A 988 14.70 4.71 -1.45
N LYS A 989 13.80 4.85 -0.47
CA LYS A 989 13.03 3.73 0.08
C LYS A 989 11.97 3.26 -0.91
N GLN A 990 11.76 1.96 -0.96
CA GLN A 990 10.71 1.35 -1.78
C GLN A 990 9.40 1.28 -1.00
N TYR A 991 8.33 1.71 -1.67
CA TYR A 991 6.95 1.64 -1.22
C TYR A 991 6.12 0.86 -2.23
N ILE A 992 4.97 0.37 -1.81
CA ILE A 992 3.96 -0.21 -2.67
C ILE A 992 2.60 0.29 -2.23
N ILE A 993 1.75 0.61 -3.20
CA ILE A 993 0.31 0.69 -2.97
C ILE A 993 -0.28 -0.65 -3.39
N TRP A 994 -0.98 -1.30 -2.47
CA TRP A 994 -1.74 -2.52 -2.75
C TRP A 994 -3.22 -2.19 -2.65
N ALA A 995 -3.98 -2.52 -3.68
CA ALA A 995 -5.43 -2.35 -3.68
C ALA A 995 -6.11 -3.66 -4.09
N TRP A 996 -7.26 -3.96 -3.49
CA TRP A 996 -8.07 -5.12 -3.85
C TRP A 996 -9.57 -4.81 -3.77
N LYS A 997 -10.37 -5.53 -4.54
CA LYS A 997 -11.84 -5.45 -4.54
C LYS A 997 -12.44 -6.82 -4.82
N GLY A 998 -13.58 -7.13 -4.21
CA GLY A 998 -14.25 -8.41 -4.42
C GLY A 998 -15.27 -8.74 -3.34
N ASN A 999 -15.76 -9.99 -3.34
CA ASN A 999 -16.77 -10.46 -2.41
C ASN A 999 -16.19 -11.44 -1.39
N TYR A 1000 -16.09 -11.03 -0.12
CA TYR A 1000 -15.50 -11.82 0.95
C TYR A 1000 -16.57 -12.68 1.66
N LEU A 1001 -16.36 -14.00 1.70
CA LEU A 1001 -17.25 -15.09 2.13
C LEU A 1001 -18.09 -14.80 3.38
N ASN A 1002 -17.52 -14.05 4.33
CA ASN A 1002 -18.22 -13.68 5.55
C ASN A 1002 -18.40 -12.18 5.75
N LEU A 1003 -17.75 -11.28 5.01
CA LEU A 1003 -17.88 -9.83 5.22
C LEU A 1003 -18.71 -9.15 4.12
N GLY A 1004 -19.04 -9.88 3.06
CA GLY A 1004 -19.68 -9.34 1.85
C GLY A 1004 -18.66 -8.61 0.98
N SER A 1005 -19.19 -7.74 0.13
CA SER A 1005 -18.41 -6.99 -0.85
C SER A 1005 -17.51 -5.97 -0.20
N GLY A 1006 -16.25 -5.95 -0.60
CA GLY A 1006 -15.25 -5.10 0.00
C GLY A 1006 -14.20 -4.59 -0.97
N ALA A 1007 -13.48 -3.58 -0.53
CA ALA A 1007 -12.32 -3.05 -1.22
C ALA A 1007 -11.30 -2.50 -0.23
N GLU A 1008 -10.06 -2.31 -0.67
CA GLU A 1008 -8.97 -1.76 0.13
C GLU A 1008 -7.98 -0.96 -0.73
N ILE A 1009 -7.34 0.04 -0.11
CA ILE A 1009 -6.13 0.68 -0.59
C ILE A 1009 -5.15 0.77 0.58
N GLY A 1010 -3.97 0.18 0.46
CA GLY A 1010 -2.94 0.14 1.50
C GLY A 1010 -1.58 0.64 1.02
N LEU A 1011 -0.88 1.39 1.87
CA LEU A 1011 0.47 1.91 1.64
C LEU A 1011 1.49 1.14 2.51
N TYR A 1012 2.40 0.42 1.88
CA TYR A 1012 3.41 -0.41 2.54
C TYR A 1012 4.83 -0.04 2.09
N GLN A 1013 5.84 -0.44 2.86
CA GLN A 1013 7.26 -0.15 2.62
C GLN A 1013 8.10 -1.43 2.65
N LYS A 1014 9.07 -1.62 1.76
CA LYS A 1014 9.77 -2.91 1.60
C LYS A 1014 10.82 -3.19 2.69
N PRO A 1015 10.82 -4.38 3.33
CA PRO A 1015 11.85 -4.81 4.25
C PRO A 1015 12.20 -6.31 4.06
N HIS A 1016 13.06 -6.62 3.09
CA HIS A 1016 13.68 -7.95 2.86
C HIS A 1016 12.77 -9.08 2.30
N LYS A 1017 13.41 -10.03 1.58
CA LYS A 1017 12.80 -11.24 0.99
C LYS A 1017 12.99 -12.45 1.91
N LEU A 1018 11.96 -13.30 2.07
CA LEU A 1018 12.08 -14.62 2.71
C LEU A 1018 12.67 -15.64 1.70
N PRO A 1019 13.87 -16.21 1.92
CA PRO A 1019 14.60 -16.92 0.87
C PRO A 1019 14.07 -18.28 0.42
N ILE A 1020 13.03 -18.85 1.04
CA ILE A 1020 12.67 -20.28 0.85
C ILE A 1020 11.22 -20.50 0.39
N VAL A 1021 10.37 -19.46 0.38
CA VAL A 1021 8.99 -19.53 -0.12
C VAL A 1021 8.70 -18.49 -1.21
N ASN A 1022 9.71 -17.73 -1.67
CA ASN A 1022 9.61 -16.60 -2.60
C ASN A 1022 8.52 -15.54 -2.29
N ILE A 1023 7.93 -15.56 -1.09
CA ILE A 1023 6.91 -14.59 -0.65
C ILE A 1023 7.59 -13.22 -0.45
N GLU A 1024 7.14 -12.21 -1.20
CA GLU A 1024 7.61 -10.84 -1.04
C GLU A 1024 6.90 -10.17 0.15
N GLN A 1025 7.65 -9.79 1.18
CA GLN A 1025 7.12 -9.12 2.37
C GLN A 1025 7.27 -7.60 2.25
N TRP A 1026 6.20 -6.88 2.58
CA TRP A 1026 6.09 -5.43 2.65
C TRP A 1026 5.64 -5.02 4.05
N ASP A 1027 6.41 -4.21 4.78
CA ASP A 1027 6.02 -3.73 6.10
C ASP A 1027 4.94 -2.65 6.02
N VAL A 1028 4.22 -2.49 7.13
CA VAL A 1028 3.39 -1.31 7.34
C VAL A 1028 4.22 -0.04 7.20
N SER A 1029 3.70 0.90 6.39
CA SER A 1029 4.30 2.22 6.26
C SER A 1029 4.29 2.94 7.60
N SER A 1030 5.45 3.52 7.95
CA SER A 1030 5.54 4.44 9.08
C SER A 1030 4.80 5.76 8.85
N ILE A 1031 4.37 6.02 7.61
CA ILE A 1031 3.67 7.22 7.17
C ILE A 1031 2.16 6.95 7.17
N ARG A 1032 1.38 7.93 7.65
CA ARG A 1032 -0.09 7.93 7.61
C ARG A 1032 -0.56 9.16 6.85
N LEU A 1033 -1.49 8.98 5.93
CA LEU A 1033 -2.02 9.99 5.02
C LEU A 1033 -3.55 10.02 5.12
N PRO A 1034 -4.22 11.17 4.97
CA PRO A 1034 -5.66 11.20 4.77
C PRO A 1034 -6.04 10.34 3.55
N MET A 1035 -7.05 9.48 3.70
CA MET A 1035 -7.51 8.59 2.64
C MET A 1035 -9.04 8.53 2.57
N THR A 1036 -9.58 8.34 1.38
CA THR A 1036 -11.00 8.00 1.14
C THR A 1036 -11.11 6.71 0.34
N LEU A 1037 -12.21 5.99 0.51
CA LEU A 1037 -12.49 4.77 -0.24
C LEU A 1037 -14.00 4.58 -0.43
N ASN A 1038 -14.39 4.33 -1.67
CA ASN A 1038 -15.75 4.05 -2.09
C ASN A 1038 -15.74 2.80 -2.98
N LEU A 1039 -16.82 2.03 -2.91
CA LEU A 1039 -17.00 0.85 -3.74
C LEU A 1039 -18.39 0.89 -4.39
N TYR A 1040 -18.42 0.67 -5.70
CA TYR A 1040 -19.63 0.67 -6.51
C TYR A 1040 -19.74 -0.64 -7.30
N ASN A 1041 -20.97 -1.11 -7.53
CA ASN A 1041 -21.27 -1.99 -8.65
C ASN A 1041 -21.64 -1.13 -9.87
N TYR A 1042 -21.10 -1.48 -11.03
CA TYR A 1042 -21.29 -0.77 -12.29
C TYR A 1042 -21.91 -1.70 -13.34
N TYR A 1043 -23.18 -1.44 -13.68
CA TYR A 1043 -23.90 -2.16 -14.74
C TYR A 1043 -24.10 -1.31 -16.00
N GLY A 1044 -23.57 -0.09 -15.99
CA GLY A 1044 -23.68 0.94 -17.03
C GLY A 1044 -23.84 2.32 -16.41
N SER A 1045 -23.74 3.38 -17.23
CA SER A 1045 -23.83 4.76 -16.76
C SER A 1045 -25.16 5.11 -16.06
N ASP A 1046 -26.25 4.43 -16.42
CA ASP A 1046 -27.58 4.64 -15.82
C ASP A 1046 -27.88 3.73 -14.62
N ASP A 1047 -26.98 2.79 -14.29
CA ASP A 1047 -27.19 1.77 -13.26
C ASP A 1047 -25.89 1.56 -12.46
N ILE A 1048 -25.70 2.46 -11.50
CA ILE A 1048 -24.55 2.51 -10.60
C ILE A 1048 -25.08 2.37 -9.17
N GLU A 1049 -24.61 1.35 -8.47
CA GLU A 1049 -25.03 1.05 -7.10
C GLU A 1049 -23.87 1.25 -6.13
N ASN A 1050 -24.04 2.15 -5.15
CA ASN A 1050 -23.05 2.34 -4.10
C ASN A 1050 -23.13 1.19 -3.07
N ILE A 1051 -22.03 0.44 -2.94
CA ILE A 1051 -21.88 -0.60 -1.92
C ILE A 1051 -21.53 0.05 -0.58
N PHE A 1052 -20.51 0.89 -0.54
CA PHE A 1052 -20.20 1.71 0.64
C PHE A 1052 -19.37 2.95 0.26
N SER A 1053 -19.32 3.91 1.19
CA SER A 1053 -18.47 5.10 1.13
C SER A 1053 -17.77 5.31 2.47
N TRP A 1054 -16.49 5.68 2.46
CA TRP A 1054 -15.72 5.85 3.70
C TRP A 1054 -14.70 6.99 3.60
N ALA A 1055 -14.81 7.97 4.49
CA ALA A 1055 -13.93 9.14 4.54
C ALA A 1055 -13.54 9.48 5.99
N PRO A 1056 -12.69 8.66 6.64
CA PRO A 1056 -12.34 8.86 8.04
C PRO A 1056 -11.59 10.18 8.29
N GLU A 1057 -11.87 10.84 9.42
CA GLU A 1057 -11.13 12.05 9.84
C GLU A 1057 -9.66 11.74 10.22
N GLU A 1058 -9.36 10.51 10.62
CA GLU A 1058 -8.00 10.09 11.01
C GLU A 1058 -7.16 9.67 9.79
N ALA A 1059 -5.89 10.06 9.77
CA ALA A 1059 -4.95 9.63 8.72
C ALA A 1059 -4.66 8.11 8.79
N GLN A 1060 -4.66 7.48 7.63
CA GLN A 1060 -4.57 6.04 7.40
C GLN A 1060 -3.22 5.66 6.77
N TRP A 1061 -2.71 4.47 7.09
CA TRP A 1061 -1.68 3.80 6.25
C TRP A 1061 -2.33 2.72 5.37
N TRP A 1062 -3.60 2.39 5.65
CA TRP A 1062 -4.45 1.49 4.89
C TRP A 1062 -5.91 1.86 5.13
N ILE A 1063 -6.77 1.69 4.13
CA ILE A 1063 -8.19 1.98 4.21
C ILE A 1063 -8.95 0.82 3.57
N THR A 1064 -9.93 0.24 4.27
CA THR A 1064 -10.78 -0.84 3.75
C THR A 1064 -12.22 -0.65 4.20
N GLY A 1065 -13.14 -1.23 3.44
CA GLY A 1065 -14.55 -1.34 3.80
C GLY A 1065 -15.13 -2.64 3.30
N PHE A 1066 -16.09 -3.18 4.05
CA PHE A 1066 -16.89 -4.34 3.67
C PHE A 1066 -18.35 -4.10 3.98
N ASN A 1067 -19.24 -4.39 3.03
CA ASN A 1067 -20.67 -4.32 3.25
C ASN A 1067 -21.30 -5.74 3.28
N PRO A 1068 -21.71 -6.22 4.46
CA PRO A 1068 -22.33 -7.55 4.62
C PRO A 1068 -23.69 -7.71 3.93
N ASP A 1069 -24.35 -6.61 3.57
CA ASP A 1069 -25.65 -6.66 2.89
C ASP A 1069 -25.50 -6.97 1.38
N TYR A 1070 -24.28 -6.82 0.83
CA TYR A 1070 -23.93 -7.14 -0.56
C TYR A 1070 -23.10 -8.42 -0.62
N MET A 1071 -23.78 -9.55 -0.77
CA MET A 1071 -23.17 -10.87 -0.85
C MET A 1071 -23.21 -11.42 -2.28
N PHE A 1072 -22.09 -11.96 -2.76
CA PHE A 1072 -21.92 -12.58 -4.09
C PHE A 1072 -22.01 -11.69 -5.35
N PRO A 1073 -21.69 -10.38 -5.33
CA PRO A 1073 -21.53 -9.62 -6.58
C PRO A 1073 -20.20 -9.92 -7.28
N ASP A 1074 -20.23 -9.78 -8.60
CA ASP A 1074 -19.11 -10.04 -9.49
C ASP A 1074 -18.04 -8.95 -9.37
N HIS A 1075 -16.85 -9.29 -8.88
CA HIS A 1075 -15.72 -8.34 -8.77
C HIS A 1075 -15.40 -7.63 -10.08
N ARG A 1076 -15.72 -8.24 -11.22
CA ARG A 1076 -15.45 -7.67 -12.54
C ARG A 1076 -16.26 -6.39 -12.77
N LEU A 1077 -17.49 -6.36 -12.25
CA LEU A 1077 -18.42 -5.22 -12.33
C LEU A 1077 -18.18 -4.18 -11.23
N MET A 1078 -17.24 -4.40 -10.32
CA MET A 1078 -16.95 -3.46 -9.24
C MET A 1078 -16.02 -2.34 -9.67
N VAL A 1079 -16.26 -1.15 -9.16
CA VAL A 1079 -15.39 0.03 -9.30
C VAL A 1079 -14.98 0.51 -7.92
N SER A 1080 -13.67 0.49 -7.65
CA SER A 1080 -13.10 1.06 -6.42
C SER A 1080 -12.62 2.48 -6.71
N LEU A 1081 -13.11 3.44 -5.94
CA LEU A 1081 -12.78 4.85 -6.10
C LEU A 1081 -12.32 5.44 -4.76
N GLY A 1082 -11.09 5.92 -4.69
CA GLY A 1082 -10.51 6.47 -3.46
C GLY A 1082 -9.55 7.63 -3.71
N SER A 1083 -9.05 8.21 -2.63
CA SER A 1083 -8.00 9.24 -2.70
C SER A 1083 -6.98 9.07 -1.59
N ILE A 1084 -5.77 9.54 -1.83
CA ILE A 1084 -4.69 9.64 -0.83
C ILE A 1084 -4.10 11.06 -0.92
N ASP A 1085 -4.11 11.79 0.19
CA ASP A 1085 -3.58 13.15 0.28
C ASP A 1085 -2.11 13.14 0.72
N TYR A 1086 -1.20 13.55 -0.17
CA TYR A 1086 0.24 13.66 0.06
C TYR A 1086 0.71 15.10 0.32
N ALA A 1087 -0.16 16.06 0.64
CA ALA A 1087 0.24 17.46 0.87
C ALA A 1087 1.40 17.64 1.85
N GLY A 1088 1.56 16.73 2.82
CA GLY A 1088 2.69 16.71 3.77
C GLY A 1088 3.96 15.97 3.30
N TYR A 1089 3.93 15.30 2.15
CA TYR A 1089 4.96 14.37 1.65
C TYR A 1089 5.17 14.47 0.12
N PRO A 1090 5.58 15.64 -0.41
CA PRO A 1090 5.72 15.87 -1.85
C PRO A 1090 6.73 14.95 -2.54
N ASP A 1091 7.79 14.52 -1.85
CA ASP A 1091 8.79 13.60 -2.41
C ASP A 1091 8.22 12.18 -2.63
N LEU A 1092 7.27 11.77 -1.76
CA LEU A 1092 6.57 10.49 -1.88
C LEU A 1092 5.55 10.54 -3.03
N TYR A 1093 4.82 11.67 -3.15
CA TYR A 1093 3.95 11.97 -4.29
C TYR A 1093 4.72 11.92 -5.61
N ASN A 1094 5.84 12.65 -5.70
CA ASN A 1094 6.68 12.66 -6.89
C ASN A 1094 7.27 11.29 -7.20
N GLY A 1095 7.61 10.50 -6.17
CA GLY A 1095 8.07 9.12 -6.34
C GLY A 1095 7.02 8.24 -7.02
N LEU A 1096 5.75 8.34 -6.59
CA LEU A 1096 4.63 7.60 -7.18
C LEU A 1096 4.33 8.10 -8.59
N LYS A 1097 4.21 9.41 -8.79
CA LYS A 1097 3.97 10.03 -10.10
C LYS A 1097 5.01 9.59 -11.13
N ASN A 1098 6.30 9.67 -10.78
CA ASN A 1098 7.38 9.24 -11.67
C ASN A 1098 7.37 7.73 -11.98
N ALA A 1099 6.82 6.89 -11.10
CA ALA A 1099 6.68 5.46 -11.34
C ALA A 1099 5.53 5.19 -12.31
N VAL A 1100 4.38 5.82 -12.08
CA VAL A 1100 3.19 5.73 -12.92
C VAL A 1100 3.42 6.30 -14.33
N GLU A 1101 4.10 7.43 -14.45
CA GLU A 1101 4.46 8.02 -15.75
C GLU A 1101 5.38 7.15 -16.62
N LYS A 1102 6.05 6.15 -16.01
CA LYS A 1102 6.92 5.20 -16.73
C LYS A 1102 6.22 3.89 -17.08
N ASP A 1103 5.05 3.63 -16.49
CA ASP A 1103 4.32 2.39 -16.63
C ASP A 1103 2.92 2.69 -17.20
N ASN A 1104 2.81 2.51 -18.52
CA ASN A 1104 1.57 2.75 -19.25
C ASN A 1104 0.43 1.80 -18.83
N THR A 1105 0.70 0.71 -18.11
CA THR A 1105 -0.34 -0.26 -17.69
C THR A 1105 -1.12 0.20 -16.47
N ILE A 1106 -0.55 1.11 -15.67
CA ILE A 1106 -1.15 1.59 -14.42
C ILE A 1106 -1.55 3.06 -14.45
N LYS A 1107 -1.15 3.78 -15.51
CA LYS A 1107 -1.41 5.22 -15.69
C LYS A 1107 -2.89 5.56 -15.62
N ASP A 1108 -3.74 4.70 -16.18
CA ASP A 1108 -5.18 4.92 -16.29
C ASP A 1108 -5.93 4.78 -14.95
N TYR A 1109 -5.26 4.31 -13.89
CA TYR A 1109 -5.88 4.12 -12.57
C TYR A 1109 -5.70 5.31 -11.63
N MET A 1110 -4.91 6.32 -11.98
CA MET A 1110 -4.56 7.41 -11.07
C MET A 1110 -4.65 8.80 -11.70
N ILE A 1111 -5.30 9.72 -10.98
CA ILE A 1111 -5.32 11.14 -11.32
C ILE A 1111 -4.51 11.93 -10.28
N PHE A 1112 -3.54 12.68 -10.76
CA PHE A 1112 -2.59 13.45 -9.95
C PHE A 1112 -2.99 14.92 -9.89
N ASP A 1113 -3.31 15.42 -8.69
CA ASP A 1113 -3.59 16.83 -8.43
C ASP A 1113 -2.32 17.55 -7.99
N GLU A 1114 -1.73 18.37 -8.87
CA GLU A 1114 -0.46 19.05 -8.63
C GLU A 1114 -0.53 20.09 -7.50
N ASP A 1115 -1.64 20.82 -7.41
CA ASP A 1115 -1.77 21.92 -6.45
C ASP A 1115 -1.99 21.39 -5.02
N GLY A 1116 -2.78 20.33 -4.90
CA GLY A 1116 -3.11 19.70 -3.61
C GLY A 1116 -2.21 18.52 -3.22
N HIS A 1117 -1.39 17.99 -4.13
CA HIS A 1117 -0.67 16.71 -3.98
C HIS A 1117 -1.59 15.56 -3.55
N THR A 1118 -2.85 15.56 -3.99
CA THR A 1118 -3.78 14.45 -3.77
C THR A 1118 -3.73 13.52 -4.98
N VAL A 1119 -3.73 12.21 -4.74
CA VAL A 1119 -3.81 11.20 -5.80
C VAL A 1119 -5.17 10.53 -5.68
N TRP A 1120 -5.95 10.56 -6.75
CA TRP A 1120 -7.20 9.83 -6.85
C TRP A 1120 -6.95 8.49 -7.52
N PHE A 1121 -7.53 7.44 -6.96
CA PHE A 1121 -7.42 6.06 -7.45
C PHE A 1121 -8.78 5.63 -7.96
N ILE A 1122 -8.88 5.33 -9.25
CA ILE A 1122 -10.06 4.76 -9.86
C ILE A 1122 -9.69 3.43 -10.48
N TRP A 1123 -10.25 2.35 -9.95
CA TRP A 1123 -9.88 1.01 -10.38
C TRP A 1123 -11.10 0.16 -10.74
N TRP A 1124 -11.07 -0.29 -11.99
CA TRP A 1124 -12.14 -1.01 -12.68
C TRP A 1124 -11.54 -1.94 -13.73
N ASN A 1125 -12.37 -2.87 -14.24
CA ASN A 1125 -11.95 -3.79 -15.29
C ASN A 1125 -12.41 -3.30 -16.66
N ASN A 1126 -11.46 -2.77 -17.44
CA ASN A 1126 -11.68 -2.29 -18.81
C ASN A 1126 -12.28 -3.36 -19.75
N TYR A 1127 -12.16 -4.65 -19.41
CA TYR A 1127 -12.63 -5.79 -20.23
C TYR A 1127 -14.15 -5.85 -20.46
N ILE A 1128 -14.97 -5.28 -19.57
CA ILE A 1128 -16.44 -5.39 -19.66
C ILE A 1128 -17.04 -4.34 -20.61
N TYR A 1129 -16.39 -3.19 -20.77
CA TYR A 1129 -16.92 -2.09 -21.58
C TYR A 1129 -16.86 -2.39 -23.09
N ASN A 1130 -15.81 -3.08 -23.56
CA ASN A 1130 -15.63 -3.39 -24.98
C ASN A 1130 -16.33 -4.67 -25.46
N SER A 1131 -16.90 -5.49 -24.57
CA SER A 1131 -17.43 -6.81 -24.92
C SER A 1131 -18.96 -6.90 -25.02
N GLY A 1132 -19.68 -5.78 -24.87
CA GLY A 1132 -21.14 -5.78 -25.06
C GLY A 1132 -21.87 -6.79 -24.17
N TYR A 1133 -21.44 -6.94 -22.91
CA TYR A 1133 -21.90 -7.93 -21.94
C TYR A 1133 -23.33 -7.66 -21.42
N LYS A 1134 -24.28 -7.43 -22.33
CA LYS A 1134 -25.72 -7.31 -22.04
C LYS A 1134 -26.49 -8.61 -22.34
N GLU A 1135 -25.85 -9.65 -22.88
CA GLU A 1135 -26.53 -10.88 -23.34
C GLU A 1135 -26.40 -12.12 -22.42
N HIS A 1136 -25.82 -12.02 -21.22
CA HIS A 1136 -25.64 -13.20 -20.34
C HIS A 1136 -26.24 -13.09 -18.94
N MET A 1137 -27.38 -12.40 -18.79
CA MET A 1137 -28.18 -12.46 -17.56
C MET A 1137 -29.64 -12.83 -17.82
N ASP A 1138 -29.86 -14.03 -18.35
CA ASP A 1138 -31.14 -14.77 -18.31
C ASP A 1138 -30.93 -16.20 -17.77
#